data_AF-A0A553MK93-F1
#
_entry.id   AF-A0A553MK93-F1
#
_cell.length_a   1.000
_cell.length_b   1.000
_cell.length_c   1.000
_cell.angle_alpha   90.00
_cell.angle_beta   90.00
_cell.angle_gamma   90.00
#
_symmetry.space_group_name_H-M   'P 1'
#
loop_
_entity.id
_entity.type
_entity.pdbx_description
1 polymer ?
#
loop_
_entity_poly.entity_id
_entity_poly.type
_entity_poly.pdbx_seq_one_letter_code
_entity_poly.pdbx_strand_id
1 'polypeptide(L)'
;AVRTLVTFVLKEKGQNDKICQTSPKGPALECLWQQCSSDSPVVRSACCDALVLLVEQAHADLSYVLNTTLNLLPSARNVQGLIKVVGKLLQIQASQREKGANFTCPYSIRSSPHPYITVLENRPDCWPALLQEIDDFLQLAADKDEAIYVEILVPFLRYLYCEPQRLAQNDLLRHSLLRVLLQPREAPESASVGEKGTSGSKVLRQLIRQLFDLLPFMLVESVTSVVEFSSLAESLASAMMVDPGFWRKELTELALQLLCACHLTLHLGGEMTALLHTLQHIIPVHAPDLPTEELILGISLLLFKSTIPQQTALLELAMKIIPAEGPPPWGSFLLVMPLLQVLSYSSFMEALTDTQTHTKNLQLANSLLHTVQREPYTRREDSSHLSLPLSSWYSELRVAISVLERVTTDSTSAVEWLYSLQSSLLVYEKVPDSVCLLVSNLLVQSDGDLCRLSLSIAAGIAESDPAKVPYLLPVLMFKLGRVSDPALSLSILYTLPKLGTHKLCIPQVLHILQSLGSSSRLRPVAVRLLALLWKKQDRVYPDLQRLMSQLEKSSVILGKDAQPYQHAGDMLACIRDTLLQFSSKDQALPAALALQALQELCKAEVVDICSTWKALFPKLCADSRPLVMRAIAQLLSSLPALNKFRSEAVCVLWGYALNQ
;
A
#
# COMPACT_ATOMS: atom_id res chain seq x y z
N ALA A 1 60.56 11.10 -29.98
CA ALA A 1 59.51 10.58 -30.87
C ALA A 1 58.23 11.39 -30.76
N VAL A 2 57.44 11.31 -29.68
CA VAL A 2 56.16 12.05 -29.55
C VAL A 2 56.35 13.56 -29.60
N ARG A 3 57.33 14.14 -28.89
CA ARG A 3 57.66 15.58 -28.99
C ARG A 3 57.98 16.00 -30.42
N THR A 4 58.75 15.19 -31.13
CA THR A 4 59.11 15.43 -32.54
C THR A 4 57.87 15.40 -33.43
N LEU A 5 56.96 14.46 -33.19
CA LEU A 5 55.69 14.31 -33.91
C LEU A 5 54.75 15.50 -33.68
N VAL A 6 54.64 15.99 -32.44
CA VAL A 6 53.88 17.22 -32.12
C VAL A 6 54.48 18.44 -32.81
N THR A 7 55.81 18.56 -32.88
CA THR A 7 56.44 19.67 -33.62
C THR A 7 56.19 19.62 -35.12
N PHE A 8 56.01 18.43 -35.71
CA PHE A 8 55.61 18.30 -37.12
C PHE A 8 54.15 18.69 -37.33
N VAL A 9 53.24 18.28 -36.42
CA VAL A 9 51.83 18.71 -36.47
C VAL A 9 51.69 20.24 -36.39
N LEU A 10 52.46 20.89 -35.52
CA LEU A 10 52.46 22.35 -35.40
C LEU A 10 53.07 23.06 -36.63
N LYS A 11 54.00 22.42 -37.34
CA LYS A 11 54.56 22.94 -38.60
C LYS A 11 53.58 22.78 -39.77
N GLU A 12 52.83 21.67 -39.84
CA GLU A 12 51.82 21.41 -40.87
C GLU A 12 50.58 22.31 -40.74
N LYS A 13 50.26 22.78 -39.52
CA LYS A 13 49.14 23.69 -39.22
C LYS A 13 49.23 25.07 -39.91
N GLY A 14 50.44 25.60 -40.15
CA GLY A 14 50.62 27.02 -40.48
C GLY A 14 50.41 27.95 -39.28
N GLN A 15 50.87 29.21 -39.36
CA GLN A 15 51.00 30.09 -38.19
C GLN A 15 49.67 30.59 -37.57
N ASN A 16 48.53 30.58 -38.29
CA ASN A 16 47.29 31.23 -37.82
C ASN A 16 45.99 30.39 -37.86
N ASP A 17 45.96 29.19 -38.44
CA ASP A 17 44.69 28.44 -38.62
C ASP A 17 44.49 27.36 -37.58
N LYS A 18 43.37 27.34 -36.84
CA LYS A 18 43.03 26.24 -35.92
C LYS A 18 42.81 24.93 -36.68
N ILE A 19 43.24 23.81 -36.11
CA ILE A 19 42.92 22.48 -36.67
C ILE A 19 41.41 22.25 -36.50
N CYS A 20 40.69 22.21 -37.61
CA CYS A 20 39.23 22.08 -37.70
C CYS A 20 38.84 21.04 -38.76
N GLN A 21 37.55 20.72 -38.90
CA GLN A 21 37.05 19.75 -39.90
C GLN A 21 37.46 20.08 -41.35
N THR A 22 37.66 21.36 -41.65
CA THR A 22 38.03 21.87 -42.99
C THR A 22 39.54 21.92 -43.24
N SER A 23 40.37 21.65 -42.23
CA SER A 23 41.83 21.69 -42.37
C SER A 23 42.38 20.45 -43.11
N PRO A 24 43.44 20.58 -43.93
CA PRO A 24 44.03 19.45 -44.62
C PRO A 24 44.61 18.45 -43.61
N LYS A 25 44.22 17.17 -43.72
CA LYS A 25 44.74 16.09 -42.87
C LYS A 25 46.22 15.85 -43.19
N GLY A 26 47.11 16.41 -42.38
CA GLY A 26 48.55 16.20 -42.50
C GLY A 26 48.97 14.79 -42.04
N PRO A 27 50.00 14.17 -42.64
CA PRO A 27 50.46 12.83 -42.29
C PRO A 27 50.97 12.74 -40.85
N ALA A 28 51.48 13.83 -40.27
CA ALA A 28 51.88 13.83 -38.86
C ALA A 28 50.67 13.76 -37.92
N LEU A 29 49.56 14.40 -38.28
CA LEU A 29 48.31 14.35 -37.51
C LEU A 29 47.67 12.96 -37.58
N GLU A 30 47.65 12.32 -38.75
CA GLU A 30 47.17 10.93 -38.89
C GLU A 30 48.03 9.94 -38.10
N CYS A 31 49.35 10.12 -38.12
CA CYS A 31 50.25 9.31 -37.31
C CYS A 31 49.98 9.52 -35.81
N LEU A 32 49.68 10.75 -35.37
CA LEU A 32 49.32 11.04 -33.99
C LEU A 32 48.05 10.28 -33.58
N TRP A 33 47.00 10.31 -34.41
CA TRP A 33 45.74 9.59 -34.18
C TRP A 33 45.95 8.07 -34.10
N GLN A 34 46.77 7.49 -34.99
CA GLN A 34 47.10 6.06 -34.95
C GLN A 34 47.82 5.67 -33.66
N GLN A 35 48.77 6.49 -33.20
CA GLN A 35 49.55 6.20 -31.99
C GLN A 35 48.75 6.37 -30.68
N CYS A 36 47.61 7.07 -30.71
CA CYS A 36 46.66 7.16 -29.58
C CYS A 36 45.99 5.82 -29.25
N SER A 37 46.01 4.83 -30.15
CA SER A 37 45.51 3.47 -29.93
C SER A 37 46.63 2.42 -29.83
N SER A 38 47.88 2.85 -29.59
CA SER A 38 49.04 1.96 -29.54
C SER A 38 49.06 1.03 -28.32
N ASP A 39 49.68 -0.14 -28.48
CA ASP A 39 49.81 -1.14 -27.41
C ASP A 39 50.72 -0.66 -26.27
N SER A 40 51.70 0.20 -26.57
CA SER A 40 52.60 0.79 -25.57
C SER A 40 51.88 1.85 -24.72
N PRO A 41 51.73 1.66 -23.40
CA PRO A 41 50.98 2.59 -22.55
C PRO A 41 51.61 4.00 -22.50
N VAL A 42 52.95 4.07 -22.57
CA VAL A 42 53.70 5.34 -22.50
C VAL A 42 53.48 6.17 -23.76
N VAL A 43 53.55 5.54 -24.94
CA VAL A 43 53.33 6.24 -26.23
C VAL A 43 51.88 6.69 -26.33
N ARG A 44 50.95 5.81 -25.96
CA ARG A 44 49.51 6.10 -25.95
C ARG A 44 49.16 7.30 -25.09
N SER A 45 49.60 7.32 -23.82
CA SER A 45 49.35 8.44 -22.90
C SER A 45 49.96 9.73 -23.45
N ALA A 46 51.23 9.71 -23.87
CA ALA A 46 51.89 10.91 -24.37
C ALA A 46 51.23 11.49 -25.63
N CYS A 47 50.71 10.64 -26.53
CA CYS A 47 49.95 11.09 -27.71
C CYS A 47 48.57 11.64 -27.33
N CYS A 48 47.88 11.01 -26.38
CA CYS A 48 46.58 11.48 -25.86
C CYS A 48 46.73 12.83 -25.12
N ASP A 49 47.73 12.96 -24.26
CA ASP A 49 48.04 14.20 -23.54
C ASP A 49 48.43 15.31 -24.54
N ALA A 50 49.14 14.97 -25.63
CA ALA A 50 49.44 15.92 -26.70
C ALA A 50 48.18 16.45 -27.41
N LEU A 51 47.17 15.60 -27.66
CA LEU A 51 45.89 16.05 -28.24
C LEU A 51 45.18 17.05 -27.32
N VAL A 52 45.14 16.74 -26.02
CA VAL A 52 44.53 17.62 -25.01
C VAL A 52 45.26 18.97 -24.97
N LEU A 53 46.60 18.96 -24.93
CA LEU A 53 47.42 20.19 -24.95
C LEU A 53 47.21 21.03 -26.21
N LEU A 54 47.02 20.41 -27.38
CA LEU A 54 46.72 21.14 -28.61
C LEU A 54 45.38 21.90 -28.51
N VAL A 55 44.39 21.35 -27.79
CA VAL A 55 43.11 22.03 -27.55
C VAL A 55 43.24 23.10 -26.46
N GLU A 56 43.90 22.80 -25.34
CA GLU A 56 44.12 23.76 -24.24
C GLU A 56 44.85 25.02 -24.70
N GLN A 57 45.86 24.87 -25.55
CA GLN A 57 46.63 25.97 -26.13
C GLN A 57 45.95 26.60 -27.36
N ALA A 58 44.69 26.28 -27.63
CA ALA A 58 43.88 26.79 -28.74
C ALA A 58 44.47 26.52 -30.15
N HIS A 59 45.30 25.49 -30.30
CA HIS A 59 45.82 25.06 -31.61
C HIS A 59 44.84 24.16 -32.39
N ALA A 60 43.94 23.46 -31.72
CA ALA A 60 42.91 22.63 -32.31
C ALA A 60 41.52 23.00 -31.76
N ASP A 61 40.48 22.82 -32.59
CA ASP A 61 39.10 23.00 -32.14
C ASP A 61 38.64 21.82 -31.28
N LEU A 62 38.01 22.12 -30.14
CA LEU A 62 37.54 21.13 -29.18
C LEU A 62 36.51 20.19 -29.80
N SER A 63 35.57 20.72 -30.58
CA SER A 63 34.50 19.93 -31.21
C SER A 63 35.07 18.95 -32.24
N TYR A 64 36.08 19.38 -32.99
CA TYR A 64 36.78 18.54 -33.96
C TYR A 64 37.52 17.39 -33.28
N VAL A 65 38.33 17.67 -32.25
CA VAL A 65 39.11 16.64 -31.55
C VAL A 65 38.18 15.66 -30.85
N LEU A 66 37.12 16.15 -30.18
CA LEU A 66 36.14 15.31 -29.50
C LEU A 66 35.45 14.34 -30.45
N ASN A 67 34.88 14.84 -31.55
CA ASN A 67 34.20 14.00 -32.55
C ASN A 67 35.16 13.01 -33.21
N THR A 68 36.41 13.41 -33.48
CA THR A 68 37.41 12.51 -34.05
C THR A 68 37.78 11.39 -33.07
N THR A 69 37.98 11.72 -31.79
CA THR A 69 38.24 10.72 -30.72
C THR A 69 37.07 9.74 -30.60
N LEU A 70 35.82 10.23 -30.62
CA LEU A 70 34.63 9.39 -30.54
C LEU A 70 34.52 8.43 -31.74
N ASN A 71 34.86 8.90 -32.95
CA ASN A 71 34.84 8.06 -34.16
C ASN A 71 35.93 6.97 -34.17
N LEU A 72 37.04 7.16 -33.44
CA LEU A 72 38.13 6.18 -33.36
C LEU A 72 37.85 5.04 -32.36
N LEU A 73 37.01 5.29 -31.34
CA LEU A 73 36.71 4.33 -30.26
C LEU A 73 36.26 2.94 -30.73
N PRO A 74 35.33 2.78 -31.69
CA PRO A 74 34.86 1.46 -32.10
C PRO A 74 35.99 0.58 -32.63
N SER A 75 36.93 1.18 -33.36
CA SER A 75 38.05 0.50 -34.02
C SER A 75 39.32 0.40 -33.16
N ALA A 76 39.35 1.08 -32.01
CA ALA A 76 40.54 1.16 -31.18
C ALA A 76 40.83 -0.16 -30.47
N ARG A 77 42.10 -0.58 -30.52
CA ARG A 77 42.61 -1.74 -29.75
C ARG A 77 42.62 -1.46 -28.26
N ASN A 78 42.91 -0.22 -27.88
CA ASN A 78 42.92 0.23 -26.50
C ASN A 78 42.18 1.57 -26.36
N VAL A 79 41.17 1.60 -25.51
CA VAL A 79 40.25 2.74 -25.36
C VAL A 79 40.61 3.67 -24.20
N GLN A 80 41.45 3.24 -23.25
CA GLN A 80 41.71 3.98 -22.01
C GLN A 80 42.24 5.40 -22.25
N GLY A 81 43.21 5.55 -23.15
CA GLY A 81 43.76 6.86 -23.50
C GLY A 81 42.73 7.77 -24.19
N LEU A 82 41.89 7.21 -25.06
CA LEU A 82 40.86 7.96 -25.77
C LEU A 82 39.76 8.45 -24.81
N ILE A 83 39.32 7.61 -23.86
CA ILE A 83 38.32 7.99 -22.85
C ILE A 83 38.89 9.11 -21.96
N LYS A 84 40.18 9.06 -21.61
CA LYS A 84 40.88 10.14 -20.90
C LYS A 84 40.86 11.45 -21.67
N VAL A 85 41.11 11.41 -22.99
CA VAL A 85 40.99 12.60 -23.85
C VAL A 85 39.57 13.15 -23.79
N VAL A 86 38.54 12.31 -23.90
CA VAL A 86 37.14 12.75 -23.78
C VAL A 86 36.88 13.45 -22.44
N GLY A 87 37.31 12.85 -21.32
CA GLY A 87 37.15 13.45 -20.00
C GLY A 87 37.85 14.80 -19.86
N LYS A 88 39.09 14.93 -20.35
CA LYS A 88 39.83 16.20 -20.34
C LYS A 88 39.21 17.27 -21.24
N LEU A 89 38.69 16.91 -22.40
CA LEU A 89 37.97 17.85 -23.27
C LEU A 89 36.69 18.37 -22.62
N LEU A 90 35.94 17.48 -21.94
CA LEU A 90 34.77 17.89 -21.15
C LEU A 90 35.14 18.86 -20.03
N GLN A 91 36.29 18.67 -19.37
CA GLN A 91 36.80 19.60 -18.35
C GLN A 91 37.13 20.97 -18.94
N ILE A 92 37.82 21.00 -20.08
CA ILE A 92 38.13 22.24 -20.80
C ILE A 92 36.83 22.97 -21.17
N GLN A 93 35.83 22.24 -21.66
CA GLN A 93 34.53 22.82 -22.01
C GLN A 93 33.78 23.38 -20.80
N ALA A 94 33.86 22.72 -19.64
CA ALA A 94 33.28 23.22 -18.38
C ALA A 94 33.90 24.56 -17.95
N SER A 95 35.21 24.70 -18.17
CA SER A 95 36.00 25.84 -17.69
C SER A 95 35.99 27.04 -18.64
N GLN A 96 35.63 26.86 -19.93
CA GLN A 96 35.58 27.91 -20.96
C GLN A 96 34.40 28.92 -20.82
N ARG A 97 33.86 29.10 -19.62
CA ARG A 97 32.66 29.92 -19.36
C ARG A 97 32.96 31.43 -19.38
N GLU A 98 32.04 32.22 -19.94
CA GLU A 98 31.99 33.67 -19.71
C GLU A 98 31.58 33.95 -18.27
N LYS A 99 32.41 34.70 -17.52
CA LYS A 99 32.16 35.00 -16.10
C LYS A 99 30.80 35.66 -15.91
N GLY A 100 29.81 34.91 -15.39
CA GLY A 100 28.50 35.41 -14.97
C GLY A 100 27.26 34.70 -15.54
N ALA A 101 27.34 33.97 -16.66
CA ALA A 101 26.17 33.38 -17.33
C ALA A 101 25.90 31.94 -16.86
N ASN A 102 24.73 31.58 -16.30
CA ASN A 102 24.45 30.21 -15.79
C ASN A 102 24.90 29.11 -16.77
N PHE A 103 25.65 28.12 -16.27
CA PHE A 103 26.13 27.03 -17.12
C PHE A 103 24.93 26.23 -17.64
N THR A 104 24.92 25.95 -18.94
CA THR A 104 23.93 25.10 -19.58
C THR A 104 24.68 24.00 -20.29
N CYS A 105 24.39 22.75 -19.92
CA CYS A 105 25.07 21.61 -20.53
C CYS A 105 24.73 21.57 -22.04
N PRO A 106 25.73 21.55 -22.94
CA PRO A 106 25.50 21.53 -24.39
C PRO A 106 25.04 20.15 -24.88
N TYR A 107 25.09 19.15 -24.01
CA TYR A 107 24.74 17.77 -24.31
C TYR A 107 23.33 17.43 -23.85
N SER A 108 22.74 16.49 -24.58
CA SER A 108 21.45 15.89 -24.31
C SER A 108 21.58 14.37 -24.40
N ILE A 109 20.45 13.66 -24.30
CA ILE A 109 20.45 12.21 -24.46
C ILE A 109 20.41 11.81 -25.95
N ARG A 110 19.68 12.54 -26.80
CA ARG A 110 19.40 12.12 -28.20
C ARG A 110 19.88 13.06 -29.30
N SER A 111 19.59 14.37 -29.22
CA SER A 111 19.91 15.31 -30.31
C SER A 111 21.40 15.64 -30.41
N SER A 112 22.07 15.67 -29.27
CA SER A 112 23.51 15.88 -29.10
C SER A 112 23.98 14.97 -27.97
N PRO A 113 24.10 13.64 -28.20
CA PRO A 113 24.35 12.69 -27.15
C PRO A 113 25.62 13.07 -26.38
N HIS A 114 25.57 12.98 -25.06
CA HIS A 114 26.74 13.22 -24.22
C HIS A 114 27.87 12.26 -24.61
N PRO A 115 29.15 12.69 -24.66
CA PRO A 115 30.24 11.85 -25.16
C PRO A 115 30.38 10.50 -24.46
N TYR A 116 30.13 10.44 -23.15
CA TYR A 116 30.10 9.18 -22.41
C TYR A 116 28.94 8.24 -22.77
N ILE A 117 27.79 8.77 -23.25
CA ILE A 117 26.72 7.95 -23.82
C ILE A 117 27.24 7.29 -25.11
N THR A 118 27.81 8.10 -26.00
CA THR A 118 28.39 7.60 -27.27
C THR A 118 29.53 6.61 -27.06
N VAL A 119 30.37 6.80 -26.04
CA VAL A 119 31.42 5.84 -25.64
C VAL A 119 30.78 4.50 -25.26
N LEU A 120 29.76 4.53 -24.38
CA LEU A 120 29.12 3.34 -23.84
C LEU A 120 28.33 2.57 -24.91
N GLU A 121 27.61 3.27 -25.80
CA GLU A 121 26.87 2.66 -26.92
C GLU A 121 27.79 1.98 -27.94
N ASN A 122 28.95 2.57 -28.23
CA ASN A 122 29.90 2.00 -29.19
C ASN A 122 30.72 0.84 -28.62
N ARG A 123 31.07 0.89 -27.33
CA ARG A 123 31.95 -0.08 -26.65
C ARG A 123 31.47 -0.33 -25.21
N PRO A 124 30.45 -1.19 -24.99
CA PRO A 124 29.93 -1.44 -23.63
C PRO A 124 30.97 -2.10 -22.69
N ASP A 125 31.97 -2.77 -23.26
CA ASP A 125 33.08 -3.39 -22.54
C ASP A 125 34.03 -2.39 -21.86
N CYS A 126 34.00 -1.11 -22.26
CA CYS A 126 34.91 -0.09 -21.73
C CYS A 126 34.45 0.56 -20.42
N TRP A 127 33.34 0.10 -19.84
CA TRP A 127 32.78 0.68 -18.61
C TRP A 127 33.76 0.82 -17.43
N PRO A 128 34.76 -0.07 -17.20
CA PRO A 128 35.71 0.13 -16.09
C PRO A 128 36.63 1.32 -16.31
N ALA A 129 37.07 1.53 -17.55
CA ALA A 129 37.89 2.69 -17.92
C ALA A 129 37.07 3.98 -17.84
N LEU A 130 35.80 3.93 -18.26
CA LEU A 130 34.87 5.04 -18.13
C LEU A 130 34.63 5.42 -16.66
N LEU A 131 34.43 4.42 -15.78
CA LEU A 131 34.24 4.62 -14.36
C LEU A 131 35.46 5.31 -13.72
N GLN A 132 36.66 4.84 -14.03
CA GLN A 132 37.90 5.44 -13.54
C GLN A 132 38.03 6.90 -13.99
N GLU A 133 37.74 7.19 -15.25
CA GLU A 133 37.81 8.57 -15.76
C GLU A 133 36.75 9.48 -15.13
N ILE A 134 35.56 8.97 -14.82
CA ILE A 134 34.55 9.74 -14.08
C ILE A 134 35.01 10.01 -12.64
N ASP A 135 35.67 9.06 -11.98
CA ASP A 135 36.23 9.27 -10.64
C ASP A 135 37.30 10.37 -10.65
N ASP A 136 38.28 10.27 -11.56
CA ASP A 136 39.32 11.29 -11.74
C ASP A 136 38.72 12.66 -12.10
N PHE A 137 37.65 12.68 -12.89
CA PHE A 137 36.93 13.89 -13.27
C PHE A 137 36.26 14.56 -12.07
N LEU A 138 35.64 13.77 -11.19
CA LEU A 138 34.99 14.28 -9.99
C LEU A 138 35.95 14.62 -8.85
N GLN A 139 37.09 13.92 -8.75
CA GLN A 139 38.16 14.30 -7.83
C GLN A 139 38.67 15.70 -8.14
N LEU A 140 38.93 15.99 -9.42
CA LEU A 140 39.34 17.32 -9.85
C LEU A 140 38.25 18.38 -9.60
N ALA A 141 36.98 18.02 -9.75
CA ALA A 141 35.86 18.91 -9.41
C ALA A 141 35.84 19.25 -7.91
N ALA A 142 36.08 18.25 -7.06
CA ALA A 142 36.16 18.41 -5.61
C ALA A 142 37.36 19.27 -5.20
N ASP A 143 38.54 19.05 -5.81
CA ASP A 143 39.75 19.83 -5.55
C ASP A 143 39.55 21.33 -5.88
N LYS A 144 38.71 21.64 -6.89
CA LYS A 144 38.36 23.00 -7.30
C LYS A 144 37.10 23.57 -6.63
N ASP A 145 36.33 22.75 -5.90
CA ASP A 145 34.97 23.04 -5.39
C ASP A 145 34.01 23.61 -6.45
N GLU A 146 34.09 23.13 -7.69
CA GLU A 146 33.31 23.61 -8.84
C GLU A 146 32.15 22.66 -9.16
N ALA A 147 30.92 23.01 -8.77
CA ALA A 147 29.72 22.20 -9.02
C ALA A 147 29.35 22.06 -10.51
N ILE A 148 29.90 22.89 -11.39
CA ILE A 148 29.63 22.91 -12.84
C ILE A 148 30.04 21.59 -13.51
N TYR A 149 31.13 20.97 -13.05
CA TYR A 149 31.55 19.66 -13.56
C TYR A 149 30.46 18.60 -13.37
N VAL A 150 29.67 18.69 -12.29
CA VAL A 150 28.53 17.80 -12.06
C VAL A 150 27.44 18.01 -13.09
N GLU A 151 27.15 19.27 -13.45
CA GLU A 151 26.10 19.61 -14.43
C GLU A 151 26.39 19.05 -15.83
N ILE A 152 27.67 18.94 -16.22
CA ILE A 152 28.07 18.29 -17.47
C ILE A 152 27.70 16.82 -17.50
N LEU A 153 27.80 16.11 -16.38
CA LEU A 153 27.53 14.68 -16.29
C LEU A 153 26.03 14.35 -16.26
N VAL A 154 25.15 15.32 -15.99
CA VAL A 154 23.71 15.10 -15.81
C VAL A 154 23.05 14.36 -16.98
N PRO A 155 23.28 14.70 -18.26
CA PRO A 155 22.68 13.95 -19.37
C PRO A 155 23.12 12.48 -19.40
N PHE A 156 24.38 12.19 -19.06
CA PHE A 156 24.89 10.82 -18.96
C PHE A 156 24.24 10.06 -17.78
N LEU A 157 24.09 10.69 -16.62
CA LEU A 157 23.40 10.09 -15.47
C LEU A 157 21.93 9.79 -15.78
N ARG A 158 21.22 10.72 -16.45
CA ARG A 158 19.83 10.53 -16.87
C ARG A 158 19.69 9.38 -17.88
N TYR A 159 20.60 9.29 -18.85
CA TYR A 159 20.63 8.16 -19.77
C TYR A 159 20.83 6.85 -19.00
N LEU A 160 21.83 6.80 -18.12
CA LEU A 160 22.19 5.56 -17.45
C LEU A 160 21.11 5.06 -16.48
N TYR A 161 20.45 5.94 -15.71
CA TYR A 161 19.47 5.55 -14.68
C TYR A 161 18.00 5.62 -15.11
N CYS A 162 17.65 6.44 -16.13
CA CYS A 162 16.26 6.70 -16.51
C CYS A 162 15.91 6.26 -17.95
N GLU A 163 16.83 5.62 -18.68
CA GLU A 163 16.54 5.17 -20.04
C GLU A 163 15.51 4.02 -20.08
N PRO A 164 14.51 4.07 -20.97
CA PRO A 164 13.47 3.04 -21.07
C PRO A 164 13.96 1.62 -21.38
N GLN A 165 15.00 1.48 -22.20
CA GLN A 165 15.49 0.17 -22.62
C GLN A 165 16.29 -0.55 -21.53
N ARG A 166 16.80 0.20 -20.54
CA ARG A 166 17.56 -0.26 -19.37
C ARG A 166 18.37 -1.53 -19.61
N LEU A 167 19.45 -1.39 -20.37
CA LEU A 167 20.29 -2.51 -20.79
C LEU A 167 20.98 -3.17 -19.59
N ALA A 168 20.76 -4.48 -19.39
CA ALA A 168 21.36 -5.27 -18.30
C ALA A 168 22.91 -5.27 -18.31
N GLN A 169 23.53 -4.97 -19.44
CA GLN A 169 24.98 -4.85 -19.57
C GLN A 169 25.55 -3.70 -18.70
N ASN A 170 24.72 -2.72 -18.37
CA ASN A 170 25.11 -1.53 -17.61
C ASN A 170 24.89 -1.68 -16.10
N ASP A 171 24.43 -2.82 -15.60
CA ASP A 171 24.08 -3.02 -14.17
C ASP A 171 25.29 -2.81 -13.25
N LEU A 172 26.42 -3.44 -13.59
CA LEU A 172 27.67 -3.29 -12.84
C LEU A 172 28.20 -1.85 -12.88
N LEU A 173 28.07 -1.18 -14.03
CA LEU A 173 28.46 0.22 -14.17
C LEU A 173 27.59 1.10 -13.27
N ARG A 174 26.27 0.92 -13.26
CA ARG A 174 25.34 1.70 -12.42
C ARG A 174 25.68 1.56 -10.95
N HIS A 175 25.82 0.32 -10.49
CA HIS A 175 26.17 0.05 -9.10
C HIS A 175 27.54 0.62 -8.70
N SER A 176 28.55 0.44 -9.55
CA SER A 176 29.90 0.94 -9.25
C SER A 176 30.00 2.46 -9.35
N LEU A 177 29.29 3.07 -10.30
CA LEU A 177 29.22 4.51 -10.47
C LEU A 177 28.60 5.17 -9.26
N LEU A 178 27.50 4.64 -8.73
CA LEU A 178 26.87 5.18 -7.52
C LEU A 178 27.87 5.32 -6.35
N ARG A 179 28.73 4.31 -6.15
CA ARG A 179 29.77 4.35 -5.13
C ARG A 179 30.78 5.47 -5.39
N VAL A 180 31.22 5.65 -6.63
CA VAL A 180 32.15 6.71 -7.05
C VAL A 180 31.54 8.11 -6.92
N LEU A 181 30.24 8.26 -7.19
CA LEU A 181 29.54 9.55 -7.11
C LEU A 181 29.40 10.03 -5.66
N LEU A 182 29.08 9.12 -4.73
CA LEU A 182 28.80 9.45 -3.33
C LEU A 182 29.98 9.17 -2.39
N GLN A 183 31.15 8.81 -2.91
CA GLN A 183 32.35 8.62 -2.11
C GLN A 183 32.73 9.94 -1.40
N PRO A 184 32.98 9.92 -0.07
CA PRO A 184 33.52 11.08 0.63
C PRO A 184 34.88 11.46 0.06
N ARG A 185 35.02 12.68 -0.46
CA ARG A 185 36.29 13.23 -0.93
C ARG A 185 36.78 14.25 0.09
N GLU A 186 37.99 14.05 0.61
CA GLU A 186 38.61 14.97 1.57
C GLU A 186 38.97 16.29 0.85
N ALA A 187 38.61 17.42 1.47
CA ALA A 187 39.07 18.73 1.00
C ALA A 187 40.55 18.88 1.35
N PRO A 188 41.36 19.53 0.48
CA PRO A 188 42.78 19.74 0.77
C PRO A 188 42.96 20.51 2.09
N GLU A 189 43.90 20.05 2.93
CA GLU A 189 44.22 20.47 4.33
C GLU A 189 44.52 21.97 4.54
N SER A 190 44.32 22.83 3.54
CA SER A 190 44.64 24.26 3.57
C SER A 190 43.49 25.18 4.01
N ALA A 191 42.28 24.66 4.25
CA ALA A 191 41.18 25.44 4.81
C ALA A 191 41.25 25.45 6.35
N SER A 192 42.01 26.41 6.87
CA SER A 192 42.02 26.99 8.22
C SER A 192 41.17 26.34 9.33
N VAL A 193 41.83 26.16 10.48
CA VAL A 193 41.38 25.75 11.83
C VAL A 193 40.32 26.70 12.46
N GLY A 194 39.42 27.31 11.69
CA GLY A 194 38.59 28.45 12.14
C GLY A 194 37.10 28.21 12.32
N GLU A 195 36.46 27.37 11.49
CA GLU A 195 34.99 27.20 11.53
C GLU A 195 34.63 25.75 11.24
N LYS A 196 34.70 24.89 12.28
CA LYS A 196 34.08 23.57 12.25
C LYS A 196 32.56 23.73 12.35
N GLY A 197 31.94 24.12 11.24
CA GLY A 197 30.50 24.12 11.05
C GLY A 197 30.14 23.41 9.73
N THR A 198 29.75 22.14 9.83
CA THR A 198 28.80 21.43 8.94
C THR A 198 28.57 22.00 7.54
N SER A 199 29.58 22.00 6.66
CA SER A 199 29.38 22.31 5.25
C SER A 199 30.09 21.31 4.37
N GLY A 200 29.37 20.29 3.90
CA GLY A 200 29.86 19.38 2.86
C GLY A 200 30.24 20.15 1.59
N SER A 201 31.17 19.58 0.80
CA SER A 201 31.60 20.15 -0.49
C SER A 201 30.39 20.47 -1.38
N LYS A 202 30.44 21.61 -2.10
CA LYS A 202 29.35 22.02 -3.01
C LYS A 202 29.12 20.97 -4.10
N VAL A 203 30.19 20.30 -4.52
CA VAL A 203 30.17 19.22 -5.52
C VAL A 203 29.33 18.05 -5.02
N LEU A 204 29.56 17.58 -3.79
CA LEU A 204 28.80 16.48 -3.20
C LEU A 204 27.32 16.86 -3.04
N ARG A 205 27.04 18.08 -2.56
CA ARG A 205 25.65 18.57 -2.45
C ARG A 205 24.95 18.63 -3.81
N GLN A 206 25.65 19.06 -4.86
CA GLN A 206 25.10 19.06 -6.21
C GLN A 206 24.87 17.64 -6.74
N LEU A 207 25.78 16.70 -6.49
CA LEU A 207 25.62 15.30 -6.87
C LEU A 207 24.41 14.66 -6.20
N ILE A 208 24.23 14.88 -4.89
CA ILE A 208 23.06 14.39 -4.14
C ILE A 208 21.76 14.92 -4.77
N ARG A 209 21.67 16.22 -5.08
CA ARG A 209 20.50 16.81 -5.75
C ARG A 209 20.24 16.19 -7.12
N GLN A 210 21.27 16.12 -7.97
CA GLN A 210 21.11 15.60 -9.31
C GLN A 210 20.67 14.14 -9.30
N LEU A 211 21.17 13.32 -8.37
CA LEU A 211 20.76 11.93 -8.21
C LEU A 211 19.35 11.80 -7.61
N PHE A 212 18.99 12.64 -6.64
CA PHE A 212 17.64 12.69 -6.08
C PHE A 212 16.59 13.03 -7.15
N ASP A 213 16.89 14.00 -8.02
CA ASP A 213 16.03 14.40 -9.14
C ASP A 213 15.78 13.27 -10.16
N LEU A 214 16.60 12.21 -10.17
CA LEU A 214 16.40 11.04 -11.05
C LEU A 214 15.34 10.08 -10.51
N LEU A 215 15.14 10.01 -9.18
CA LEU A 215 14.30 9.00 -8.53
C LEU A 215 12.88 8.91 -9.12
N PRO A 216 12.16 10.02 -9.38
CA PRO A 216 10.81 9.94 -9.94
C PRO A 216 10.75 9.37 -11.36
N PHE A 217 11.86 9.43 -12.10
CA PHE A 217 11.94 9.03 -13.50
C PHE A 217 12.55 7.64 -13.67
N MET A 218 12.96 6.99 -12.57
CA MET A 218 13.40 5.61 -12.63
C MET A 218 12.22 4.69 -12.89
N LEU A 219 12.33 3.87 -13.92
CA LEU A 219 11.35 2.83 -14.18
C LEU A 219 11.48 1.74 -13.10
N VAL A 220 10.39 1.30 -12.50
CA VAL A 220 10.39 0.22 -11.49
C VAL A 220 9.33 -0.80 -11.87
N GLU A 221 9.71 -1.74 -12.75
CA GLU A 221 8.81 -2.71 -13.38
C GLU A 221 9.17 -4.18 -13.03
N SER A 222 10.32 -4.40 -12.40
CA SER A 222 10.85 -5.73 -12.06
C SER A 222 11.46 -5.75 -10.65
N VAL A 223 11.60 -6.93 -10.06
CA VAL A 223 12.27 -7.09 -8.76
C VAL A 223 13.72 -6.58 -8.81
N THR A 224 14.44 -6.77 -9.92
CA THR A 224 15.80 -6.25 -10.10
C THR A 224 15.83 -4.72 -10.07
N SER A 225 14.88 -4.06 -10.74
CA SER A 225 14.78 -2.60 -10.72
C SER A 225 14.47 -2.04 -9.33
N VAL A 226 13.69 -2.76 -8.52
CA VAL A 226 13.42 -2.37 -7.13
C VAL A 226 14.69 -2.44 -6.29
N VAL A 227 15.53 -3.47 -6.47
CA VAL A 227 16.79 -3.61 -5.72
C VAL A 227 17.75 -2.47 -6.06
N GLU A 228 17.84 -2.10 -7.33
CA GLU A 228 18.67 -0.97 -7.79
C GLU A 228 18.16 0.36 -7.24
N PHE A 229 16.84 0.58 -7.31
CA PHE A 229 16.21 1.75 -6.70
C PHE A 229 16.49 1.80 -5.19
N SER A 230 16.36 0.66 -4.49
CA SER A 230 16.64 0.54 -3.06
C SER A 230 18.09 0.87 -2.75
N SER A 231 19.04 0.40 -3.54
CA SER A 231 20.48 0.67 -3.35
C SER A 231 20.82 2.15 -3.59
N LEU A 232 20.22 2.77 -4.60
CA LEU A 232 20.33 4.20 -4.86
C LEU A 232 19.77 5.02 -3.70
N ALA A 233 18.54 4.71 -3.27
CA ALA A 233 17.87 5.41 -2.19
C ALA A 233 18.60 5.24 -0.85
N GLU A 234 19.14 4.05 -0.55
CA GLU A 234 19.95 3.80 0.65
C GLU A 234 21.26 4.61 0.64
N SER A 235 21.94 4.68 -0.51
CA SER A 235 23.18 5.44 -0.65
C SER A 235 22.93 6.95 -0.54
N LEU A 236 21.83 7.44 -1.14
CA LEU A 236 21.41 8.84 -1.02
C LEU A 236 20.99 9.19 0.40
N ALA A 237 20.19 8.35 1.05
CA ALA A 237 19.82 8.53 2.45
C ALA A 237 21.09 8.62 3.31
N SER A 238 22.01 7.67 3.18
CA SER A 238 23.27 7.66 3.94
C SER A 238 24.10 8.95 3.73
N ALA A 239 24.17 9.45 2.49
CA ALA A 239 24.89 10.68 2.18
C ALA A 239 24.18 11.94 2.72
N MET A 240 22.85 12.00 2.66
CA MET A 240 22.05 13.11 3.18
C MET A 240 22.07 13.16 4.72
N MET A 241 22.16 12.01 5.39
CA MET A 241 22.19 11.90 6.85
C MET A 241 23.45 12.48 7.50
N VAL A 242 24.46 12.87 6.72
CA VAL A 242 25.63 13.63 7.20
C VAL A 242 25.23 15.05 7.64
N ASP A 243 24.25 15.67 6.96
CA ASP A 243 23.73 17.01 7.25
C ASP A 243 22.19 17.03 7.12
N PRO A 244 21.48 16.34 8.03
CA PRO A 244 20.03 16.14 7.92
C PRO A 244 19.26 17.47 7.97
N GLY A 245 19.80 18.47 8.68
CA GLY A 245 19.20 19.79 8.79
C GLY A 245 19.07 20.53 7.45
N PHE A 246 20.01 20.29 6.53
CA PHE A 246 19.99 20.87 5.19
C PHE A 246 19.02 20.14 4.25
N TRP A 247 18.98 18.81 4.31
CA TRP A 247 18.21 17.94 3.42
C TRP A 247 16.79 17.61 3.91
N ARG A 248 16.20 18.45 4.77
CA ARG A 248 14.90 18.13 5.41
C ARG A 248 13.81 17.81 4.39
N LYS A 249 13.68 18.63 3.33
CA LYS A 249 12.65 18.43 2.30
C LYS A 249 12.91 17.16 1.51
N GLU A 250 14.13 17.01 1.01
CA GLU A 250 14.55 15.87 0.19
C GLU A 250 14.43 14.54 0.95
N LEU A 251 14.75 14.51 2.26
CA LEU A 251 14.57 13.33 3.10
C LEU A 251 13.09 12.98 3.34
N THR A 252 12.21 13.99 3.51
CA THR A 252 10.76 13.73 3.63
C THR A 252 10.17 13.21 2.32
N GLU A 253 10.58 13.76 1.18
CA GLU A 253 10.17 13.29 -0.13
C GLU A 253 10.74 11.89 -0.44
N LEU A 254 11.99 11.62 -0.06
CA LEU A 254 12.61 10.30 -0.17
C LEU A 254 11.83 9.24 0.62
N ALA A 255 11.37 9.58 1.84
CA ALA A 255 10.54 8.67 2.62
C ALA A 255 9.22 8.33 1.91
N LEU A 256 8.58 9.30 1.26
CA LEU A 256 7.38 9.06 0.46
C LEU A 256 7.66 8.23 -0.80
N GLN A 257 8.80 8.45 -1.47
CA GLN A 257 9.22 7.63 -2.62
C GLN A 257 9.49 6.18 -2.20
N LEU A 258 10.17 5.97 -1.06
CA LEU A 258 10.42 4.64 -0.49
C LEU A 258 9.12 3.93 -0.12
N LEU A 259 8.13 4.65 0.41
CA LEU A 259 6.79 4.10 0.70
C LEU A 259 6.10 3.63 -0.60
N CYS A 260 6.18 4.41 -1.67
CA CYS A 260 5.66 4.02 -2.99
C CYS A 260 6.41 2.81 -3.55
N ALA A 261 7.74 2.76 -3.37
CA ALA A 261 8.56 1.63 -3.77
C ALA A 261 8.13 0.35 -3.02
N CYS A 262 7.93 0.40 -1.70
CA CYS A 262 7.43 -0.73 -0.90
C CYS A 262 6.12 -1.31 -1.48
N HIS A 263 5.18 -0.44 -1.88
CA HIS A 263 3.95 -0.87 -2.52
C HIS A 263 4.19 -1.59 -3.86
N LEU A 264 5.04 -1.01 -4.73
CA LEU A 264 5.42 -1.65 -5.99
C LEU A 264 6.10 -3.02 -5.76
N THR A 265 6.96 -3.14 -4.73
CA THR A 265 7.64 -4.39 -4.41
C THR A 265 6.64 -5.50 -4.07
N LEU A 266 5.59 -5.20 -3.32
CA LEU A 266 4.51 -6.17 -3.03
C LEU A 266 3.76 -6.59 -4.29
N HIS A 267 3.48 -5.64 -5.19
CA HIS A 267 2.82 -5.94 -6.47
C HIS A 267 3.67 -6.82 -7.38
N LEU A 268 4.99 -6.68 -7.31
CA LEU A 268 5.96 -7.49 -8.05
C LEU A 268 6.35 -8.80 -7.33
N GLY A 269 5.85 -9.05 -6.12
CA GLY A 269 6.15 -10.24 -5.33
C GLY A 269 7.56 -10.29 -4.72
N GLY A 270 8.20 -9.13 -4.53
CA GLY A 270 9.55 -9.02 -3.95
C GLY A 270 9.57 -8.78 -2.44
N GLU A 271 10.77 -8.63 -1.89
CA GLU A 271 11.00 -8.32 -0.46
C GLU A 271 11.20 -6.81 -0.21
N MET A 272 10.53 -6.29 0.83
CA MET A 272 10.62 -4.86 1.21
C MET A 272 11.71 -4.55 2.26
N THR A 273 12.49 -5.53 2.70
CA THR A 273 13.37 -5.42 3.88
C THR A 273 14.36 -4.26 3.80
N ALA A 274 15.06 -4.11 2.67
CA ALA A 274 16.02 -3.03 2.45
C ALA A 274 15.34 -1.64 2.46
N LEU A 275 14.22 -1.49 1.75
CA LEU A 275 13.45 -0.24 1.70
C LEU A 275 12.93 0.18 3.08
N LEU A 276 12.39 -0.78 3.85
CA LEU A 276 11.90 -0.53 5.20
C LEU A 276 13.04 -0.18 6.16
N HIS A 277 14.21 -0.82 6.00
CA HIS A 277 15.39 -0.48 6.78
C HIS A 277 15.83 0.97 6.51
N THR A 278 15.88 1.41 5.25
CA THR A 278 16.19 2.81 4.90
C THR A 278 15.17 3.78 5.50
N LEU A 279 13.86 3.47 5.40
CA LEU A 279 12.81 4.28 6.05
C LEU A 279 12.99 4.37 7.57
N GLN A 280 13.33 3.24 8.20
CA GLN A 280 13.58 3.17 9.65
C GLN A 280 14.77 4.01 10.11
N HIS A 281 15.72 4.34 9.22
CA HIS A 281 16.85 5.25 9.48
C HIS A 281 16.48 6.72 9.28
N ILE A 282 15.65 7.04 8.27
CA ILE A 282 15.25 8.42 7.96
C ILE A 282 14.27 8.97 9.01
N ILE A 283 13.26 8.19 9.40
CA ILE A 283 12.13 8.66 10.23
C ILE A 283 12.54 9.25 11.59
N PRO A 284 13.40 8.61 12.41
CA PRO A 284 13.73 9.12 13.74
C PRO A 284 14.36 10.51 13.75
N VAL A 285 15.12 10.85 12.70
CA VAL A 285 15.88 12.11 12.63
C VAL A 285 15.01 13.29 12.19
N HIS A 286 13.88 13.02 11.53
CA HIS A 286 12.99 14.04 10.97
C HIS A 286 11.56 13.99 11.50
N ALA A 287 11.35 13.40 12.68
CA ALA A 287 10.07 13.30 13.38
C ALA A 287 9.12 14.51 13.24
N PRO A 288 9.56 15.79 13.35
CA PRO A 288 8.62 16.91 13.27
C PRO A 288 8.09 17.24 11.86
N ASP A 289 8.86 17.01 10.79
CA ASP A 289 8.52 17.49 9.43
C ASP A 289 7.98 16.37 8.53
N LEU A 290 7.75 15.18 9.10
CA LEU A 290 7.30 14.01 8.34
C LEU A 290 5.83 14.11 7.93
N PRO A 291 5.49 13.65 6.71
CA PRO A 291 4.12 13.44 6.25
C PRO A 291 3.52 12.22 6.96
N THR A 292 3.22 12.38 8.25
CA THR A 292 2.79 11.28 9.14
C THR A 292 1.50 10.62 8.66
N GLU A 293 0.58 11.37 8.06
CA GLU A 293 -0.71 10.87 7.59
C GLU A 293 -0.56 9.90 6.41
N GLU A 294 0.24 10.31 5.40
CA GLU A 294 0.60 9.47 4.26
C GLU A 294 1.33 8.21 4.69
N LEU A 295 2.27 8.32 5.64
CA LEU A 295 3.00 7.17 6.16
C LEU A 295 2.08 6.22 6.92
N ILE A 296 1.19 6.72 7.79
CA ILE A 296 0.26 5.89 8.56
C ILE A 296 -0.70 5.16 7.62
N LEU A 297 -1.34 5.88 6.69
CA LEU A 297 -2.26 5.26 5.74
C LEU A 297 -1.54 4.24 4.84
N GLY A 298 -0.34 4.58 4.35
CA GLY A 298 0.47 3.68 3.54
C GLY A 298 0.86 2.42 4.30
N ILE A 299 1.35 2.54 5.53
CA ILE A 299 1.67 1.40 6.40
C ILE A 299 0.44 0.54 6.65
N SER A 300 -0.72 1.14 6.95
CA SER A 300 -1.99 0.42 7.12
C SER A 300 -2.33 -0.45 5.91
N LEU A 301 -2.18 0.09 4.70
CA LEU A 301 -2.45 -0.64 3.45
C LEU A 301 -1.41 -1.72 3.15
N LEU A 302 -0.13 -1.47 3.45
CA LEU A 302 0.95 -2.46 3.27
C LEU A 302 0.82 -3.64 4.26
N LEU A 303 0.33 -3.40 5.48
CA LEU A 303 0.09 -4.44 6.48
C LEU A 303 -0.91 -5.50 6.01
N PHE A 304 -1.89 -5.13 5.20
CA PHE A 304 -2.89 -6.07 4.68
C PHE A 304 -2.33 -7.11 3.71
N LYS A 305 -1.27 -6.76 2.98
CA LYS A 305 -0.71 -7.57 1.88
C LYS A 305 0.68 -8.17 2.19
N SER A 306 1.28 -7.78 3.31
CA SER A 306 2.65 -8.16 3.66
C SER A 306 2.73 -9.55 4.30
N THR A 307 3.89 -10.19 4.11
CA THR A 307 4.24 -11.44 4.82
C THR A 307 4.58 -11.14 6.28
N ILE A 308 4.56 -12.17 7.13
CA ILE A 308 4.82 -12.02 8.59
C ILE A 308 6.15 -11.32 8.94
N PRO A 309 7.30 -11.63 8.32
CA PRO A 309 8.53 -10.89 8.62
C PRO A 309 8.47 -9.42 8.15
N GLN A 310 7.79 -9.15 7.04
CA GLN A 310 7.58 -7.79 6.55
C GLN A 310 6.63 -7.01 7.49
N GLN A 311 5.62 -7.66 8.06
CA GLN A 311 4.75 -7.07 9.09
C GLN A 311 5.56 -6.63 10.30
N THR A 312 6.54 -7.42 10.75
CA THR A 312 7.41 -7.02 11.88
C THR A 312 8.09 -5.69 11.60
N ALA A 313 8.73 -5.56 10.44
CA ALA A 313 9.43 -4.33 10.06
C ALA A 313 8.48 -3.13 9.89
N LEU A 314 7.26 -3.35 9.38
CA LEU A 314 6.21 -2.32 9.26
C LEU A 314 5.68 -1.88 10.63
N LEU A 315 5.47 -2.80 11.57
CA LEU A 315 5.02 -2.49 12.94
C LEU A 315 6.11 -1.73 13.72
N GLU A 316 7.38 -2.10 13.55
CA GLU A 316 8.52 -1.35 14.10
C GLU A 316 8.60 0.07 13.51
N LEU A 317 8.32 0.22 12.21
CA LEU A 317 8.25 1.52 11.56
C LEU A 317 7.11 2.38 12.15
N ALA A 318 5.93 1.79 12.33
CA ALA A 318 4.78 2.47 12.94
C ALA A 318 5.08 2.92 14.38
N MET A 319 5.80 2.12 15.18
CA MET A 319 6.25 2.49 16.52
C MET A 319 7.24 3.67 16.54
N LYS A 320 7.99 3.90 15.45
CA LYS A 320 8.88 5.07 15.32
C LYS A 320 8.12 6.34 14.93
N ILE A 321 7.02 6.21 14.19
CA ILE A 321 6.17 7.33 13.77
C ILE A 321 5.24 7.76 14.93
N ILE A 322 4.71 6.80 15.67
CA ILE A 322 3.76 7.05 16.76
C ILE A 322 4.55 7.15 18.08
N PRO A 323 4.54 8.30 18.76
CA PRO A 323 5.27 8.46 20.00
C PRO A 323 4.71 7.50 21.07
N ALA A 324 5.59 6.80 21.79
CA ALA A 324 5.20 5.91 22.88
C ALA A 324 4.56 6.69 24.05
N GLU A 325 5.12 7.88 24.31
CA GLU A 325 4.68 8.81 25.34
C GLU A 325 4.11 10.08 24.69
N GLY A 326 2.86 10.42 25.01
CA GLY A 326 2.16 11.56 24.43
C GLY A 326 0.96 11.20 23.54
N PRO A 327 0.28 12.22 22.98
CA PRO A 327 -0.83 12.04 22.06
C PRO A 327 -0.34 11.53 20.70
N PRO A 328 -1.02 10.54 20.09
CA PRO A 328 -0.67 10.04 18.76
C PRO A 328 -0.97 11.08 17.66
N PRO A 329 -0.33 10.95 16.48
CA PRO A 329 -0.67 11.78 15.32
C PRO A 329 -2.12 11.59 14.87
N TRP A 330 -2.68 12.66 14.29
CA TRP A 330 -3.96 12.57 13.59
C TRP A 330 -3.90 11.48 12.50
N GLY A 331 -5.00 10.75 12.30
CA GLY A 331 -5.05 9.61 11.39
C GLY A 331 -4.51 8.29 11.96
N SER A 332 -3.90 8.27 13.16
CA SER A 332 -3.41 7.03 13.80
C SER A 332 -4.46 5.93 13.91
N PHE A 333 -5.72 6.30 14.12
CA PHE A 333 -6.83 5.35 14.21
C PHE A 333 -7.01 4.47 12.96
N LEU A 334 -6.50 4.89 11.80
CA LEU A 334 -6.45 4.05 10.59
C LEU A 334 -5.69 2.74 10.80
N LEU A 335 -4.77 2.67 11.76
CA LEU A 335 -4.03 1.45 12.09
C LEU A 335 -4.86 0.44 12.88
N VAL A 336 -6.00 0.83 13.48
CA VAL A 336 -6.80 -0.08 14.33
C VAL A 336 -7.20 -1.34 13.56
N MET A 337 -7.73 -1.20 12.35
CA MET A 337 -8.17 -2.35 11.53
C MET A 337 -6.99 -3.28 11.14
N PRO A 338 -5.87 -2.80 10.58
CA PRO A 338 -4.68 -3.61 10.33
C PRO A 338 -4.11 -4.29 11.59
N LEU A 339 -4.06 -3.58 12.72
CA LEU A 339 -3.55 -4.12 13.98
C LEU A 339 -4.46 -5.24 14.49
N LEU A 340 -5.78 -5.04 14.46
CA LEU A 340 -6.74 -6.09 14.81
C LEU A 340 -6.62 -7.30 13.88
N GLN A 341 -6.34 -7.10 12.59
CA GLN A 341 -6.08 -8.21 11.68
C GLN A 341 -4.83 -8.99 12.09
N VAL A 342 -3.69 -8.32 12.36
CA VAL A 342 -2.47 -8.99 12.83
C VAL A 342 -2.75 -9.82 14.08
N LEU A 343 -3.55 -9.29 15.00
CA LEU A 343 -3.97 -9.99 16.22
C LEU A 343 -4.95 -11.14 15.99
N SER A 344 -5.73 -11.12 14.90
CA SER A 344 -6.77 -12.12 14.59
C SER A 344 -6.30 -13.22 13.66
N TYR A 345 -5.39 -12.91 12.73
CA TYR A 345 -4.88 -13.84 11.72
C TYR A 345 -3.80 -14.76 12.28
N SER A 346 -3.18 -14.33 13.39
CA SER A 346 -2.19 -15.07 14.17
C SER A 346 -2.66 -16.49 14.52
N SER A 347 -3.89 -16.64 15.00
CA SER A 347 -4.42 -17.93 15.44
C SER A 347 -4.63 -18.95 14.31
N PHE A 348 -4.69 -18.52 13.04
CA PHE A 348 -4.89 -19.43 11.91
C PHE A 348 -3.60 -19.89 11.25
N MET A 349 -2.53 -19.07 11.33
CA MET A 349 -1.25 -19.33 10.68
C MET A 349 -0.15 -19.76 11.67
N GLU A 350 -0.45 -19.86 12.96
CA GLU A 350 0.49 -20.21 14.04
C GLU A 350 1.33 -21.47 13.73
N ALA A 351 0.74 -22.46 13.03
CA ALA A 351 1.42 -23.70 12.65
C ALA A 351 2.45 -23.56 11.51
N LEU A 352 2.45 -22.44 10.77
CA LEU A 352 3.26 -22.24 9.56
C LEU A 352 4.39 -21.21 9.76
N THR A 353 4.56 -20.69 10.97
CA THR A 353 5.33 -19.46 11.21
C THR A 353 6.29 -19.62 12.38
N ASP A 354 7.47 -18.98 12.29
CA ASP A 354 8.41 -18.96 13.40
C ASP A 354 7.79 -18.29 14.64
N THR A 355 7.67 -19.05 15.73
CA THR A 355 7.01 -18.65 16.97
C THR A 355 7.60 -17.35 17.55
N GLN A 356 8.88 -17.08 17.33
CA GLN A 356 9.53 -15.85 17.82
C GLN A 356 9.05 -14.61 17.06
N THR A 357 9.08 -14.64 15.72
CA THR A 357 8.56 -13.52 14.90
C THR A 357 7.08 -13.25 15.16
N HIS A 358 6.32 -14.32 15.36
CA HIS A 358 4.90 -14.26 15.65
C HIS A 358 4.59 -13.56 16.98
N THR A 359 5.23 -14.00 18.06
CA THR A 359 5.04 -13.41 19.40
C THR A 359 5.47 -11.94 19.42
N LYS A 360 6.54 -11.60 18.70
CA LYS A 360 6.98 -10.21 18.52
C LYS A 360 5.91 -9.36 17.82
N ASN A 361 5.32 -9.84 16.73
CA ASN A 361 4.25 -9.11 16.04
C ASN A 361 3.03 -8.89 16.94
N LEU A 362 2.64 -9.89 17.73
CA LEU A 362 1.54 -9.74 18.70
C LEU A 362 1.84 -8.68 19.77
N GLN A 363 3.06 -8.65 20.29
CA GLN A 363 3.47 -7.64 21.28
C GLN A 363 3.46 -6.23 20.68
N LEU A 364 4.05 -6.06 19.49
CA LEU A 364 4.07 -4.77 18.79
C LEU A 364 2.67 -4.31 18.39
N ALA A 365 1.81 -5.21 17.91
CA ALA A 365 0.45 -4.86 17.52
C ALA A 365 -0.39 -4.43 18.73
N ASN A 366 -0.25 -5.13 19.87
CA ASN A 366 -0.95 -4.76 21.11
C ASN A 366 -0.47 -3.43 21.68
N SER A 367 0.85 -3.17 21.69
CA SER A 367 1.39 -1.90 22.17
C SER A 367 0.90 -0.73 21.32
N LEU A 368 0.97 -0.85 19.99
CA LEU A 368 0.44 0.14 19.06
C LEU A 368 -1.07 0.34 19.21
N LEU A 369 -1.83 -0.74 19.35
CA LEU A 369 -3.29 -0.64 19.51
C LEU A 369 -3.65 0.16 20.76
N HIS A 370 -2.89 0.02 21.84
CA HIS A 370 -3.08 0.80 23.07
C HIS A 370 -2.71 2.28 22.90
N THR A 371 -1.64 2.61 22.17
CA THR A 371 -1.20 4.01 21.98
C THR A 371 -2.11 4.78 21.02
N VAL A 372 -2.52 4.16 19.92
CA VAL A 372 -3.33 4.77 18.85
C VAL A 372 -4.71 5.24 19.35
N GLN A 373 -5.23 4.63 20.41
CA GLN A 373 -6.56 4.94 20.94
C GLN A 373 -6.64 6.21 21.80
N ARG A 374 -5.49 6.83 22.12
CA ARG A 374 -5.44 8.08 22.87
C ARG A 374 -5.94 9.23 21.98
N GLU A 375 -6.37 10.33 22.59
CA GLU A 375 -6.77 11.53 21.85
C GLU A 375 -5.59 12.06 21.01
N PRO A 376 -5.76 12.23 19.68
CA PRO A 376 -4.70 12.67 18.82
C PRO A 376 -4.46 14.18 18.96
N TYR A 377 -3.25 14.64 18.67
CA TYR A 377 -2.99 16.07 18.58
C TYR A 377 -3.55 16.66 17.27
N THR A 378 -3.73 17.98 17.25
CA THR A 378 -4.28 18.71 16.09
C THR A 378 -3.41 18.57 14.85
N ARG A 379 -4.04 18.31 13.71
CA ARG A 379 -3.39 18.24 12.40
C ARG A 379 -2.56 19.49 12.11
N ARG A 380 -1.41 19.30 11.46
CA ARG A 380 -0.59 20.39 10.89
C ARG A 380 -1.03 20.61 9.44
N GLU A 381 -1.31 21.86 9.08
CA GLU A 381 -1.79 22.22 7.73
C GLU A 381 -0.69 22.09 6.66
N ASP A 382 0.59 22.14 7.05
CA ASP A 382 1.74 22.04 6.16
C ASP A 382 2.15 20.57 5.91
N SER A 383 1.40 19.85 5.08
CA SER A 383 1.84 18.51 4.62
C SER A 383 2.80 18.64 3.44
N SER A 384 3.97 18.03 3.51
CA SER A 384 4.89 17.93 2.37
C SER A 384 4.26 17.10 1.24
N HIS A 385 4.30 17.64 0.03
CA HIS A 385 3.70 17.01 -1.16
C HIS A 385 4.79 16.50 -2.08
N LEU A 386 4.61 15.27 -2.54
CA LEU A 386 5.46 14.73 -3.59
C LEU A 386 4.93 15.19 -4.96
N SER A 387 5.72 15.99 -5.68
CA SER A 387 5.34 16.54 -6.98
C SER A 387 5.30 15.47 -8.09
N LEU A 388 6.23 14.53 -8.05
CA LEU A 388 6.37 13.44 -9.03
C LEU A 388 6.53 12.10 -8.29
N PRO A 389 5.43 11.37 -8.05
CA PRO A 389 5.50 10.05 -7.42
C PRO A 389 6.01 8.96 -8.34
N LEU A 390 6.75 8.01 -7.74
CA LEU A 390 7.16 6.77 -8.40
C LEU A 390 5.97 5.94 -8.90
N SER A 391 4.80 6.04 -8.24
CA SER A 391 3.59 5.32 -8.64
C SER A 391 2.31 6.13 -8.42
N SER A 392 1.27 5.83 -9.21
CA SER A 392 -0.05 6.46 -9.08
C SER A 392 -0.70 6.21 -7.72
N TRP A 393 -0.25 5.18 -6.99
CA TRP A 393 -0.74 4.84 -5.66
C TRP A 393 -0.61 5.98 -4.64
N TYR A 394 0.41 6.84 -4.77
CA TYR A 394 0.51 8.04 -3.93
C TYR A 394 -0.71 8.98 -4.09
N SER A 395 -1.24 9.10 -5.30
CA SER A 395 -2.44 9.91 -5.55
C SER A 395 -3.66 9.31 -4.86
N GLU A 396 -3.78 7.98 -4.83
CA GLU A 396 -4.85 7.29 -4.10
C GLU A 396 -4.77 7.54 -2.59
N LEU A 397 -3.56 7.52 -2.01
CA LEU A 397 -3.33 7.86 -0.60
C LEU A 397 -3.80 9.28 -0.29
N ARG A 398 -3.40 10.23 -1.14
CA ARG A 398 -3.76 11.66 -0.99
C ARG A 398 -5.26 11.88 -1.04
N VAL A 399 -5.95 11.21 -1.97
CA VAL A 399 -7.41 11.26 -2.05
C VAL A 399 -8.05 10.66 -0.79
N ALA A 400 -7.57 9.51 -0.32
CA ALA A 400 -8.10 8.87 0.88
C ALA A 400 -7.90 9.71 2.15
N ILE A 401 -6.76 10.39 2.31
CA ILE A 401 -6.50 11.33 3.42
C ILE A 401 -7.44 12.54 3.31
N SER A 402 -7.61 13.09 2.11
CA SER A 402 -8.52 14.23 1.90
C SER A 402 -9.98 13.88 2.21
N VAL A 403 -10.39 12.63 1.94
CA VAL A 403 -11.71 12.11 2.35
C VAL A 403 -11.76 11.92 3.86
N LEU A 404 -10.73 11.33 4.47
CA LEU A 404 -10.67 11.15 5.92
C LEU A 404 -10.83 12.47 6.67
N GLU A 405 -10.14 13.52 6.21
CA GLU A 405 -10.22 14.86 6.78
C GLU A 405 -11.66 15.39 6.76
N ARG A 406 -12.32 15.38 5.60
CA ARG A 406 -13.69 15.88 5.47
C ARG A 406 -14.69 15.12 6.32
N VAL A 407 -14.56 13.80 6.34
CA VAL A 407 -15.51 12.91 7.02
C VAL A 407 -15.30 12.90 8.54
N THR A 408 -14.10 13.20 9.03
CA THR A 408 -13.84 13.31 10.48
C THR A 408 -14.15 14.69 11.04
N THR A 409 -14.06 15.75 10.23
CA THR A 409 -14.34 17.13 10.64
C THR A 409 -15.83 17.46 10.61
N ASP A 410 -16.58 16.95 9.64
CA ASP A 410 -18.00 17.25 9.45
C ASP A 410 -18.85 15.97 9.35
N SER A 411 -19.77 15.83 10.30
CA SER A 411 -20.71 14.70 10.35
C SER A 411 -21.66 14.67 9.16
N THR A 412 -21.97 15.81 8.53
CA THR A 412 -22.88 15.85 7.38
C THR A 412 -22.18 15.32 6.13
N SER A 413 -20.97 15.80 5.86
CA SER A 413 -20.07 15.26 4.82
C SER A 413 -19.85 13.75 4.98
N ALA A 414 -19.71 13.25 6.21
CA ALA A 414 -19.58 11.82 6.47
C ALA A 414 -20.82 11.01 6.07
N VAL A 415 -22.02 11.51 6.38
CA VAL A 415 -23.29 10.87 6.03
C VAL A 415 -23.50 10.87 4.52
N GLU A 416 -23.25 12.00 3.85
CA GLU A 416 -23.35 12.10 2.38
C GLU A 416 -22.38 11.15 1.68
N TRP A 417 -21.14 11.07 2.16
CA TRP A 417 -20.14 10.15 1.62
C TRP A 417 -20.56 8.68 1.80
N LEU A 418 -21.10 8.30 2.96
CA LEU A 418 -21.57 6.93 3.22
C LEU A 418 -22.78 6.56 2.34
N TYR A 419 -23.72 7.48 2.11
CA TYR A 419 -24.83 7.24 1.18
C TYR A 419 -24.35 7.13 -0.28
N SER A 420 -23.41 7.99 -0.70
CA SER A 420 -22.78 7.86 -2.02
C SER A 420 -22.11 6.49 -2.16
N LEU A 421 -21.35 6.06 -1.15
CA LEU A 421 -20.70 4.76 -1.15
C LEU A 421 -21.73 3.62 -1.25
N GLN A 422 -22.84 3.70 -0.50
CA GLN A 422 -23.91 2.70 -0.55
C GLN A 422 -24.44 2.50 -1.97
N SER A 423 -24.65 3.59 -2.70
CA SER A 423 -25.13 3.53 -4.09
C SER A 423 -24.08 2.92 -5.02
N SER A 424 -22.81 3.22 -4.79
CA SER A 424 -21.69 2.70 -5.57
C SER A 424 -21.43 1.21 -5.34
N LEU A 425 -21.61 0.70 -4.13
CA LEU A 425 -21.37 -0.72 -3.78
C LEU A 425 -22.21 -1.69 -4.62
N LEU A 426 -23.37 -1.27 -5.12
CA LEU A 426 -24.20 -2.08 -6.02
C LEU A 426 -23.55 -2.36 -7.38
N VAL A 427 -22.54 -1.57 -7.76
CA VAL A 427 -21.88 -1.61 -9.08
C VAL A 427 -20.51 -2.29 -9.00
N TYR A 428 -19.84 -2.27 -7.84
CA TYR A 428 -18.46 -2.75 -7.69
C TYR A 428 -18.38 -4.18 -7.15
N GLU A 429 -17.63 -5.05 -7.83
CA GLU A 429 -17.34 -6.41 -7.36
C GLU A 429 -16.18 -6.47 -6.34
N LYS A 430 -15.24 -5.51 -6.41
CA LYS A 430 -14.09 -5.43 -5.51
C LYS A 430 -13.99 -4.07 -4.88
N VAL A 431 -13.97 -4.04 -3.56
CA VAL A 431 -13.89 -2.79 -2.80
C VAL A 431 -12.42 -2.43 -2.54
N PRO A 432 -11.96 -1.19 -2.79
CA PRO A 432 -10.61 -0.78 -2.45
C PRO A 432 -10.31 -0.88 -0.95
N ASP A 433 -9.09 -1.29 -0.59
CA ASP A 433 -8.67 -1.44 0.82
C ASP A 433 -8.74 -0.11 1.60
N SER A 434 -8.46 1.01 0.94
CA SER A 434 -8.55 2.36 1.51
C SER A 434 -9.97 2.71 1.93
N VAL A 435 -10.99 2.32 1.15
CA VAL A 435 -12.40 2.52 1.50
C VAL A 435 -12.75 1.72 2.76
N CYS A 436 -12.31 0.45 2.84
CA CYS A 436 -12.55 -0.37 4.03
C CYS A 436 -11.89 0.22 5.28
N LEU A 437 -10.69 0.79 5.16
CA LEU A 437 -10.00 1.50 6.25
C LEU A 437 -10.80 2.72 6.72
N LEU A 438 -11.26 3.57 5.78
CA LEU A 438 -12.02 4.78 6.10
C LEU A 438 -13.35 4.44 6.80
N VAL A 439 -14.11 3.48 6.27
CA VAL A 439 -15.36 3.02 6.91
C VAL A 439 -15.09 2.43 8.29
N SER A 440 -14.03 1.65 8.45
CA SER A 440 -13.64 1.07 9.74
C SER A 440 -13.24 2.14 10.75
N ASN A 441 -12.53 3.18 10.31
CA ASN A 441 -12.18 4.32 11.15
C ASN A 441 -13.44 5.02 11.69
N LEU A 442 -14.41 5.32 10.81
CA LEU A 442 -15.68 5.90 11.23
C LEU A 442 -16.46 4.99 12.17
N LEU A 443 -16.52 3.69 11.88
CA LEU A 443 -17.25 2.73 12.72
C LEU A 443 -16.69 2.69 14.15
N VAL A 444 -15.37 2.80 14.29
CA VAL A 444 -14.72 2.79 15.62
C VAL A 444 -14.95 4.13 16.34
N GLN A 445 -14.74 5.26 15.67
CA GLN A 445 -14.76 6.60 16.27
C GLN A 445 -16.17 7.15 16.53
N SER A 446 -17.14 6.80 15.69
CA SER A 446 -18.49 7.36 15.77
C SER A 446 -19.41 6.59 16.72
N ASP A 447 -20.43 7.27 17.22
CA ASP A 447 -21.54 6.68 17.97
C ASP A 447 -22.89 7.14 17.37
N GLY A 448 -24.00 6.61 17.88
CA GLY A 448 -25.35 6.99 17.44
C GLY A 448 -25.65 6.58 15.99
N ASP A 449 -26.28 7.50 15.24
CA ASP A 449 -26.80 7.20 13.90
C ASP A 449 -25.71 7.06 12.84
N LEU A 450 -24.61 7.81 12.95
CA LEU A 450 -23.48 7.69 12.03
C LEU A 450 -22.80 6.31 12.17
N CYS A 451 -22.71 5.78 13.39
CA CYS A 451 -22.22 4.43 13.61
C CYS A 451 -23.17 3.37 13.03
N ARG A 452 -24.50 3.54 13.17
CA ARG A 452 -25.50 2.64 12.57
C ARG A 452 -25.43 2.65 11.03
N LEU A 453 -25.25 3.84 10.44
CA LEU A 453 -25.05 3.97 9.00
C LEU A 453 -23.76 3.26 8.58
N SER A 454 -22.65 3.49 9.28
CA SER A 454 -21.36 2.83 9.03
C SER A 454 -21.45 1.30 9.13
N LEU A 455 -22.21 0.77 10.09
CA LEU A 455 -22.49 -0.67 10.22
C LEU A 455 -23.28 -1.21 9.03
N SER A 456 -24.25 -0.45 8.52
CA SER A 456 -25.01 -0.84 7.33
C SER A 456 -24.14 -0.89 6.08
N ILE A 457 -23.21 0.06 5.95
CA ILE A 457 -22.23 0.09 4.87
C ILE A 457 -21.24 -1.06 4.99
N ALA A 458 -20.71 -1.34 6.18
CA ALA A 458 -19.83 -2.48 6.42
C ALA A 458 -20.50 -3.82 6.05
N ALA A 459 -21.81 -3.96 6.32
CA ALA A 459 -22.59 -5.11 5.86
C ALA A 459 -22.73 -5.15 4.33
N GLY A 460 -22.94 -4.00 3.67
CA GLY A 460 -22.99 -3.91 2.21
C GLY A 460 -21.65 -4.27 1.55
N ILE A 461 -20.53 -3.86 2.15
CA ILE A 461 -19.17 -4.25 1.72
C ILE A 461 -19.01 -5.77 1.85
N ALA A 462 -19.43 -6.37 2.98
CA ALA A 462 -19.34 -7.82 3.20
C ALA A 462 -20.19 -8.66 2.23
N GLU A 463 -21.31 -8.09 1.74
CA GLU A 463 -22.18 -8.70 0.75
C GLU A 463 -21.62 -8.58 -0.67
N SER A 464 -21.03 -7.42 -1.01
CA SER A 464 -20.48 -7.14 -2.34
C SER A 464 -19.11 -7.79 -2.55
N ASP A 465 -18.24 -7.74 -1.53
CA ASP A 465 -16.88 -8.31 -1.55
C ASP A 465 -16.62 -9.15 -0.27
N PRO A 466 -16.97 -10.45 -0.29
CA PRO A 466 -16.77 -11.34 0.85
C PRO A 466 -15.30 -11.49 1.29
N ALA A 467 -14.32 -11.13 0.45
CA ALA A 467 -12.91 -11.19 0.82
C ALA A 467 -12.53 -10.15 1.88
N LYS A 468 -13.35 -9.11 2.09
CA LYS A 468 -13.11 -8.08 3.12
C LYS A 468 -13.61 -8.44 4.51
N VAL A 469 -14.45 -9.46 4.63
CA VAL A 469 -15.05 -9.90 5.90
C VAL A 469 -14.02 -10.22 6.99
N PRO A 470 -12.90 -10.93 6.71
CA PRO A 470 -11.88 -11.21 7.71
C PRO A 470 -11.30 -9.95 8.37
N TYR A 471 -11.33 -8.81 7.67
CA TYR A 471 -10.86 -7.54 8.21
C TYR A 471 -11.94 -6.80 9.01
N LEU A 472 -13.20 -6.85 8.57
CA LEU A 472 -14.31 -6.13 9.21
C LEU A 472 -14.76 -6.81 10.51
N LEU A 473 -14.77 -8.14 10.58
CA LEU A 473 -15.26 -8.86 11.75
C LEU A 473 -14.51 -8.50 13.05
N PRO A 474 -13.16 -8.47 13.09
CA PRO A 474 -12.41 -8.00 14.25
C PRO A 474 -12.75 -6.56 14.66
N VAL A 475 -12.98 -5.66 13.70
CA VAL A 475 -13.35 -4.26 13.98
C VAL A 475 -14.72 -4.18 14.66
N LEU A 476 -15.71 -4.96 14.19
CA LEU A 476 -17.02 -5.04 14.85
C LEU A 476 -16.90 -5.59 16.26
N MET A 477 -16.07 -6.62 16.49
CA MET A 477 -15.85 -7.19 17.82
C MET A 477 -15.16 -6.20 18.75
N PHE A 478 -14.20 -5.46 18.23
CA PHE A 478 -13.52 -4.40 18.95
C PHE A 478 -14.48 -3.28 19.37
N LYS A 479 -15.37 -2.82 18.47
CA LYS A 479 -16.40 -1.82 18.80
C LYS A 479 -17.41 -2.38 19.81
N LEU A 480 -17.88 -3.62 19.64
CA LEU A 480 -18.84 -4.25 20.57
C LEU A 480 -18.31 -4.29 22.00
N GLY A 481 -17.01 -4.55 22.19
CA GLY A 481 -16.38 -4.57 23.52
C GLY A 481 -16.30 -3.20 24.21
N ARG A 482 -16.62 -2.09 23.52
CA ARG A 482 -16.47 -0.71 24.04
C ARG A 482 -17.77 0.07 24.11
N VAL A 483 -18.79 -0.36 23.38
CA VAL A 483 -20.07 0.35 23.34
C VAL A 483 -20.81 0.16 24.66
N SER A 484 -21.13 1.29 25.29
CA SER A 484 -21.97 1.33 26.50
C SER A 484 -23.47 1.39 26.19
N ASP A 485 -23.85 1.92 25.02
CA ASP A 485 -25.25 2.02 24.59
C ASP A 485 -25.81 0.63 24.22
N PRO A 486 -26.84 0.12 24.93
CA PRO A 486 -27.44 -1.18 24.61
C PRO A 486 -28.09 -1.22 23.22
N ALA A 487 -28.60 -0.09 22.71
CA ALA A 487 -29.23 -0.05 21.39
C ALA A 487 -28.19 -0.20 20.27
N LEU A 488 -27.05 0.47 20.40
CA LEU A 488 -25.93 0.33 19.47
C LEU A 488 -25.27 -1.06 19.57
N SER A 489 -25.07 -1.59 20.78
CA SER A 489 -24.59 -2.97 20.99
C SER A 489 -25.48 -4.00 20.30
N LEU A 490 -26.80 -3.83 20.42
CA LEU A 490 -27.77 -4.64 19.69
C LEU A 490 -27.61 -4.47 18.17
N SER A 491 -27.46 -3.25 17.67
CA SER A 491 -27.26 -2.97 16.24
C SER A 491 -26.01 -3.66 15.66
N ILE A 492 -24.90 -3.67 16.41
CA ILE A 492 -23.68 -4.39 16.03
C ILE A 492 -23.94 -5.89 15.98
N LEU A 493 -24.62 -6.45 16.98
CA LEU A 493 -24.99 -7.87 17.00
C LEU A 493 -25.88 -8.26 15.80
N TYR A 494 -26.82 -7.41 15.39
CA TYR A 494 -27.65 -7.63 14.20
C TYR A 494 -26.89 -7.51 12.87
N THR A 495 -25.68 -6.96 12.90
CA THR A 495 -24.81 -6.86 11.73
C THR A 495 -23.99 -8.14 11.54
N LEU A 496 -23.68 -8.89 12.62
CA LEU A 496 -22.89 -10.12 12.57
C LEU A 496 -23.39 -11.18 11.57
N PRO A 497 -24.70 -11.53 11.50
CA PRO A 497 -25.18 -12.49 10.51
C PRO A 497 -24.95 -12.03 9.07
N LYS A 498 -24.92 -10.71 8.82
CA LYS A 498 -24.70 -10.17 7.48
C LYS A 498 -23.27 -10.39 7.00
N LEU A 499 -22.29 -10.42 7.93
CA LEU A 499 -20.89 -10.74 7.66
C LEU A 499 -20.64 -12.25 7.45
N GLY A 500 -21.62 -13.12 7.65
CA GLY A 500 -21.52 -14.57 7.44
C GLY A 500 -21.44 -15.01 5.96
N THR A 501 -20.88 -14.18 5.08
CA THR A 501 -20.71 -14.47 3.64
C THR A 501 -19.42 -15.23 3.36
N HIS A 502 -18.37 -15.00 4.15
CA HIS A 502 -17.06 -15.62 3.95
C HIS A 502 -16.89 -16.95 4.71
N LYS A 503 -16.47 -18.01 4.01
CA LYS A 503 -16.37 -19.39 4.55
C LYS A 503 -15.51 -19.51 5.81
N LEU A 504 -14.41 -18.76 5.89
CA LEU A 504 -13.50 -18.82 7.05
C LEU A 504 -14.02 -18.08 8.28
N CYS A 505 -14.95 -17.13 8.10
CA CYS A 505 -15.46 -16.31 9.19
C CYS A 505 -16.74 -16.89 9.80
N ILE A 506 -17.44 -17.81 9.11
CA ILE A 506 -18.64 -18.47 9.63
C ILE A 506 -18.40 -19.16 10.98
N PRO A 507 -17.32 -19.96 11.18
CA PRO A 507 -17.06 -20.58 12.48
C PRO A 507 -16.85 -19.56 13.61
N GLN A 508 -16.19 -18.43 13.32
CA GLN A 508 -15.95 -17.36 14.28
C GLN A 508 -17.27 -16.69 14.68
N VAL A 509 -18.09 -16.30 13.69
CA VAL A 509 -19.42 -15.71 13.93
C VAL A 509 -20.29 -16.68 14.72
N LEU A 510 -20.27 -17.97 14.36
CA LEU A 510 -21.03 -19.01 15.03
C LEU A 510 -20.60 -19.20 16.49
N HIS A 511 -19.29 -19.23 16.76
CA HIS A 511 -18.76 -19.29 18.12
C HIS A 511 -19.19 -18.08 18.96
N ILE A 512 -19.16 -16.87 18.39
CA ILE A 512 -19.64 -15.65 19.07
C ILE A 512 -21.13 -15.78 19.42
N LEU A 513 -21.97 -16.21 18.48
CA LEU A 513 -23.41 -16.40 18.71
C LEU A 513 -23.72 -17.50 19.73
N GLN A 514 -22.94 -18.60 19.73
CA GLN A 514 -23.06 -19.65 20.73
C GLN A 514 -22.65 -19.18 22.13
N SER A 515 -21.57 -18.40 22.23
CA SER A 515 -21.14 -17.77 23.48
C SER A 515 -22.24 -16.86 24.04
N LEU A 516 -22.89 -16.05 23.20
CA LEU A 516 -24.06 -15.26 23.60
C LEU A 516 -25.24 -16.14 24.05
N GLY A 517 -25.46 -17.28 23.37
CA GLY A 517 -26.50 -18.26 23.71
C GLY A 517 -26.29 -18.99 25.04
N SER A 518 -25.06 -19.04 25.54
CA SER A 518 -24.75 -19.62 26.84
C SER A 518 -25.42 -18.85 27.99
N SER A 519 -25.51 -17.52 27.86
CA SER A 519 -26.23 -16.65 28.78
C SER A 519 -27.74 -16.79 28.62
N SER A 520 -28.45 -17.14 29.68
CA SER A 520 -29.92 -17.34 29.66
C SER A 520 -30.69 -16.08 29.24
N ARG A 521 -30.17 -14.89 29.56
CA ARG A 521 -30.81 -13.60 29.24
C ARG A 521 -30.63 -13.20 27.77
N LEU A 522 -29.50 -13.56 27.16
CA LEU A 522 -29.17 -13.22 25.76
C LEU A 522 -29.51 -14.34 24.78
N ARG A 523 -29.89 -15.52 25.28
CA ARG A 523 -30.29 -16.68 24.46
C ARG A 523 -31.37 -16.39 23.41
N PRO A 524 -32.45 -15.61 23.68
CA PRO A 524 -33.42 -15.26 22.65
C PRO A 524 -32.81 -14.43 21.51
N VAL A 525 -31.88 -13.54 21.84
CA VAL A 525 -31.15 -12.73 20.85
C VAL A 525 -30.24 -13.64 20.02
N ALA A 526 -29.51 -14.55 20.66
CA ALA A 526 -28.66 -15.52 19.97
C ALA A 526 -29.44 -16.41 19.00
N VAL A 527 -30.62 -16.92 19.40
CA VAL A 527 -31.49 -17.71 18.51
C VAL A 527 -31.98 -16.88 17.32
N ARG A 528 -32.39 -15.63 17.54
CA ARG A 528 -32.79 -14.73 16.45
C ARG A 528 -31.64 -14.45 15.48
N LEU A 529 -30.43 -14.25 15.97
CA LEU A 529 -29.24 -14.03 15.14
C LEU A 529 -28.80 -15.28 14.38
N LEU A 530 -28.86 -16.46 15.00
CA LEU A 530 -28.59 -17.73 14.35
C LEU A 530 -29.62 -18.05 13.27
N ALA A 531 -30.89 -17.71 13.48
CA ALA A 531 -31.92 -17.83 12.46
C ALA A 531 -31.63 -16.90 11.26
N LEU A 532 -31.17 -15.67 11.51
CA LEU A 532 -30.75 -14.75 10.44
C LEU A 532 -29.50 -15.26 9.69
N LEU A 533 -28.55 -15.88 10.39
CA LEU A 533 -27.36 -16.47 9.78
C LEU A 533 -27.71 -17.74 8.98
N TRP A 534 -28.63 -18.56 9.49
CA TRP A 534 -29.14 -19.76 8.82
C TRP A 534 -29.77 -19.42 7.47
N LYS A 535 -30.54 -18.33 7.37
CA LYS A 535 -31.09 -17.85 6.09
C LYS A 535 -30.01 -17.61 5.01
N LYS A 536 -28.77 -17.34 5.40
CA LYS A 536 -27.63 -17.17 4.48
C LYS A 536 -26.78 -18.43 4.35
N GLN A 537 -26.72 -19.27 5.38
CA GLN A 537 -25.82 -20.43 5.47
C GLN A 537 -26.53 -21.63 6.11
N ASP A 538 -26.97 -22.58 5.30
CA ASP A 538 -27.74 -23.76 5.76
C ASP A 538 -27.01 -24.61 6.81
N ARG A 539 -25.67 -24.58 6.81
CA ARG A 539 -24.81 -25.38 7.70
C ARG A 539 -24.96 -25.02 9.19
N VAL A 540 -25.57 -23.88 9.51
CA VAL A 540 -25.75 -23.36 10.88
C VAL A 540 -26.98 -23.95 11.59
N TYR A 541 -27.88 -24.62 10.84
CA TYR A 541 -29.11 -25.18 11.40
C TYR A 541 -28.93 -26.09 12.64
N PRO A 542 -27.96 -27.02 12.69
CA PRO A 542 -27.78 -27.88 13.86
C PRO A 542 -27.50 -27.10 15.16
N ASP A 543 -26.82 -25.96 15.05
CA ASP A 543 -26.50 -25.10 16.20
C ASP A 543 -27.71 -24.27 16.64
N LEU A 544 -28.55 -23.85 15.69
CA LEU A 544 -29.84 -23.23 15.98
C LEU A 544 -30.75 -24.22 16.73
N GLN A 545 -30.90 -25.45 16.25
CA GLN A 545 -31.69 -26.50 16.88
C GLN A 545 -31.19 -26.83 18.31
N ARG A 546 -29.86 -26.89 18.50
CA ARG A 546 -29.27 -27.08 19.83
C ARG A 546 -29.64 -25.97 20.81
N LEU A 547 -29.68 -24.72 20.36
CA LEU A 547 -30.04 -23.59 21.24
C LEU A 547 -31.55 -23.47 21.47
N MET A 548 -32.37 -23.81 20.47
CA MET A 548 -33.83 -23.89 20.63
C MET A 548 -34.23 -24.98 21.63
N SER A 549 -33.67 -26.19 21.52
CA SER A 549 -33.90 -27.26 22.50
C SER A 549 -33.44 -26.92 23.93
N GLN A 550 -32.48 -25.99 24.09
CA GLN A 550 -32.04 -25.49 25.39
C GLN A 550 -32.93 -24.36 25.95
N LEU A 551 -33.64 -23.61 25.10
CA LEU A 551 -34.75 -22.75 25.53
C LEU A 551 -35.93 -23.62 25.98
N GLU A 552 -36.12 -24.76 25.32
CA GLU A 552 -37.17 -25.75 25.60
C GLU A 552 -36.88 -26.65 26.80
N LYS A 553 -35.75 -26.53 27.51
CA LYS A 553 -35.50 -27.27 28.79
C LYS A 553 -36.35 -26.77 29.98
N SER A 554 -37.54 -26.25 29.71
CA SER A 554 -38.71 -26.34 30.60
C SER A 554 -39.65 -27.51 30.25
N SER A 555 -39.45 -28.23 29.15
CA SER A 555 -40.08 -29.53 28.82
C SER A 555 -39.46 -30.25 27.60
N VAL A 556 -38.55 -31.20 27.88
CA VAL A 556 -38.37 -32.54 27.27
C VAL A 556 -38.20 -32.71 25.73
N ILE A 557 -36.96 -33.07 25.35
CA ILE A 557 -36.43 -34.05 24.35
C ILE A 557 -36.95 -34.01 22.90
N LEU A 558 -36.05 -33.79 21.92
CA LEU A 558 -36.11 -34.45 20.61
C LEU A 558 -34.75 -34.53 19.85
N GLY A 559 -34.46 -35.75 19.40
CA GLY A 559 -33.92 -36.15 18.09
C GLY A 559 -32.67 -35.48 17.51
N LYS A 560 -31.59 -36.26 17.36
CA LYS A 560 -30.37 -35.94 16.59
C LYS A 560 -30.61 -36.05 15.07
N ASP A 561 -29.97 -35.14 14.34
CA ASP A 561 -29.52 -35.19 12.93
C ASP A 561 -30.46 -34.67 11.80
N ALA A 562 -29.89 -33.73 11.00
CA ALA A 562 -30.02 -33.55 9.53
C ALA A 562 -31.04 -32.56 8.87
N GLN A 563 -30.51 -31.49 8.22
CA GLN A 563 -30.88 -30.66 7.02
C GLN A 563 -32.30 -30.04 6.68
N PRO A 564 -32.40 -28.74 6.28
CA PRO A 564 -33.62 -27.89 6.13
C PRO A 564 -34.86 -28.42 5.39
N TYR A 565 -34.73 -28.98 4.18
CA TYR A 565 -35.90 -29.29 3.32
C TYR A 565 -36.67 -30.55 3.75
N GLN A 566 -36.14 -31.34 4.70
CA GLN A 566 -36.83 -32.51 5.26
C GLN A 566 -37.50 -32.23 6.63
N HIS A 567 -37.34 -31.03 7.20
CA HIS A 567 -37.88 -30.64 8.53
C HIS A 567 -39.33 -30.17 8.54
N ALA A 568 -40.05 -30.22 7.42
CA ALA A 568 -41.49 -29.91 7.42
C ALA A 568 -42.21 -30.71 8.51
N GLY A 569 -41.89 -32.01 8.62
CA GLY A 569 -42.46 -32.92 9.61
C GLY A 569 -42.06 -32.59 11.04
N ASP A 570 -40.79 -32.31 11.30
CA ASP A 570 -40.28 -32.03 12.66
C ASP A 570 -40.67 -30.64 13.15
N MET A 571 -40.64 -29.62 12.28
CA MET A 571 -41.18 -28.29 12.61
C MET A 571 -42.69 -28.34 12.84
N LEU A 572 -43.44 -29.13 12.06
CA LEU A 572 -44.87 -29.34 12.32
C LEU A 572 -45.12 -30.08 13.63
N ALA A 573 -44.30 -31.06 13.97
CA ALA A 573 -44.37 -31.75 15.26
C ALA A 573 -44.12 -30.77 16.40
N CYS A 574 -43.07 -29.94 16.33
CA CYS A 574 -42.80 -28.89 17.31
C CYS A 574 -43.93 -27.84 17.39
N ILE A 575 -44.47 -27.37 16.25
CA ILE A 575 -45.60 -26.43 16.22
C ILE A 575 -46.83 -27.05 16.87
N ARG A 576 -47.16 -28.30 16.50
CA ARG A 576 -48.28 -29.05 17.09
C ARG A 576 -48.07 -29.20 18.59
N ASP A 577 -46.90 -29.62 19.03
CA ASP A 577 -46.61 -29.89 20.43
C ASP A 577 -46.59 -28.58 21.26
N THR A 578 -46.12 -27.46 20.68
CA THR A 578 -46.24 -26.12 21.26
C THR A 578 -47.72 -25.71 21.40
N LEU A 579 -48.54 -25.89 20.36
CA LEU A 579 -49.98 -25.61 20.43
C LEU A 579 -50.70 -26.52 21.42
N LEU A 580 -50.20 -27.73 21.66
CA LEU A 580 -50.75 -28.67 22.63
C LEU A 580 -50.34 -28.37 24.08
N GLN A 581 -49.07 -27.99 24.31
CA GLN A 581 -48.52 -27.75 25.64
C GLN A 581 -48.92 -26.37 26.22
N PHE A 582 -49.04 -25.34 25.38
CA PHE A 582 -49.28 -23.95 25.82
C PHE A 582 -50.79 -23.57 25.83
N SER A 583 -51.60 -24.34 26.55
CA SER A 583 -53.07 -24.17 26.64
C SER A 583 -53.56 -23.29 27.81
N SER A 584 -52.65 -22.75 28.64
CA SER A 584 -53.01 -21.92 29.81
C SER A 584 -53.22 -20.44 29.46
N LYS A 585 -53.98 -19.70 30.29
CA LYS A 585 -54.37 -18.29 30.05
C LYS A 585 -53.16 -17.34 29.89
N ASP A 586 -52.03 -17.64 30.53
CA ASP A 586 -50.82 -16.79 30.53
C ASP A 586 -49.84 -17.08 29.38
N GLN A 587 -50.13 -18.06 28.52
CA GLN A 587 -49.20 -18.56 27.49
C GLN A 587 -49.70 -18.28 26.05
N ALA A 588 -50.37 -17.15 25.83
CA ALA A 588 -50.95 -16.77 24.53
C ALA A 588 -49.89 -16.46 23.46
N LEU A 589 -48.73 -15.93 23.84
CA LEU A 589 -47.68 -15.49 22.92
C LEU A 589 -46.97 -16.66 22.20
N PRO A 590 -46.52 -17.74 22.88
CA PRO A 590 -45.96 -18.92 22.21
C PRO A 590 -46.93 -19.57 21.21
N ALA A 591 -48.22 -19.68 21.56
CA ALA A 591 -49.24 -20.25 20.69
C ALA A 591 -49.49 -19.37 19.45
N ALA A 592 -49.53 -18.05 19.61
CA ALA A 592 -49.67 -17.13 18.48
C ALA A 592 -48.44 -17.18 17.53
N LEU A 593 -47.22 -17.29 18.07
CA LEU A 593 -46.00 -17.42 17.27
C LEU A 593 -45.93 -18.76 16.54
N ALA A 594 -46.37 -19.86 17.16
CA ALA A 594 -46.44 -21.18 16.52
C ALA A 594 -47.41 -21.19 15.31
N LEU A 595 -48.55 -20.48 15.42
CA LEU A 595 -49.49 -20.30 14.31
C LEU A 595 -48.93 -19.42 13.19
N GLN A 596 -48.15 -18.39 13.52
CA GLN A 596 -47.44 -17.59 12.52
C GLN A 596 -46.33 -18.38 11.82
N ALA A 597 -45.61 -19.23 12.55
CA ALA A 597 -44.63 -20.15 11.95
C ALA A 597 -45.31 -21.13 10.99
N LEU A 598 -46.47 -21.69 11.38
CA LEU A 598 -47.28 -22.54 10.51
C LEU A 598 -47.73 -21.79 9.25
N GLN A 599 -48.13 -20.53 9.39
CA GLN A 599 -48.52 -19.68 8.26
C GLN A 599 -47.40 -19.53 7.23
N GLU A 600 -46.18 -19.27 7.68
CA GLU A 600 -45.02 -19.13 6.79
C GLU A 600 -44.61 -20.47 6.16
N LEU A 601 -44.72 -21.60 6.87
CA LEU A 601 -44.50 -22.93 6.31
C LEU A 601 -45.52 -23.27 5.21
N CYS A 602 -46.79 -22.90 5.38
CA CYS A 602 -47.81 -23.08 4.37
C CYS A 602 -47.61 -22.15 3.16
N LYS A 603 -47.17 -20.91 3.36
CA LYS A 603 -46.81 -19.98 2.25
C LYS A 603 -45.62 -20.46 1.44
N ALA A 604 -44.66 -21.13 2.08
CA ALA A 604 -43.50 -21.71 1.42
C ALA A 604 -43.80 -23.06 0.72
N GLU A 605 -45.07 -23.51 0.70
CA GLU A 605 -45.52 -24.80 0.13
C GLU A 605 -44.82 -26.04 0.73
N VAL A 606 -44.22 -25.88 1.91
CA VAL A 606 -43.51 -26.95 2.63
C VAL A 606 -44.49 -27.89 3.34
N VAL A 607 -45.69 -27.39 3.68
CA VAL A 607 -46.73 -28.10 4.41
C VAL A 607 -48.09 -27.92 3.73
N ASP A 608 -48.81 -29.02 3.53
CA ASP A 608 -50.21 -28.94 3.09
C ASP A 608 -51.10 -28.35 4.20
N ILE A 609 -51.66 -27.19 3.91
CA ILE A 609 -52.51 -26.44 4.82
C ILE A 609 -53.83 -27.16 5.11
N CYS A 610 -54.31 -27.99 4.17
CA CYS A 610 -55.59 -28.70 4.31
C CYS A 610 -55.53 -29.81 5.36
N SER A 611 -54.50 -30.66 5.29
CA SER A 611 -54.25 -31.72 6.27
C SER A 611 -53.88 -31.16 7.63
N THR A 612 -53.07 -30.10 7.67
CA THR A 612 -52.63 -29.48 8.93
C THR A 612 -53.77 -28.76 9.65
N TRP A 613 -54.63 -28.05 8.92
CA TRP A 613 -55.82 -27.42 9.50
C TRP A 613 -56.74 -28.48 10.11
N LYS A 614 -57.04 -29.57 9.40
CA LYS A 614 -57.87 -30.67 9.95
C LYS A 614 -57.32 -31.29 11.23
N ALA A 615 -55.99 -31.41 11.34
CA ALA A 615 -55.35 -31.96 12.53
C ALA A 615 -55.40 -31.03 13.75
N LEU A 616 -55.34 -29.71 13.54
CA LEU A 616 -55.26 -28.70 14.61
C LEU A 616 -56.61 -28.05 14.94
N PHE A 617 -57.56 -28.07 14.00
CA PHE A 617 -58.87 -27.43 14.07
C PHE A 617 -59.66 -27.68 15.36
N PRO A 618 -59.79 -28.93 15.87
CA PRO A 618 -60.63 -29.22 17.04
C PRO A 618 -60.18 -28.48 18.31
N LYS A 619 -58.89 -28.14 18.41
CA LYS A 619 -58.30 -27.49 19.58
C LYS A 619 -58.23 -25.97 19.41
N LEU A 620 -57.97 -25.49 18.20
CA LEU A 620 -57.93 -24.07 17.88
C LEU A 620 -59.30 -23.41 18.00
N CYS A 621 -60.38 -24.12 17.68
CA CYS A 621 -61.77 -23.62 17.83
C CYS A 621 -62.15 -23.32 19.28
N ALA A 622 -61.52 -24.00 20.25
CA ALA A 622 -61.78 -23.83 21.67
C ALA A 622 -60.93 -22.73 22.32
N ASP A 623 -60.01 -22.10 21.58
CA ASP A 623 -59.14 -21.05 22.10
C ASP A 623 -59.86 -19.70 22.14
N SER A 624 -59.89 -19.08 23.31
CA SER A 624 -60.55 -17.80 23.59
C SER A 624 -59.56 -16.63 23.74
N ARG A 625 -58.25 -16.88 23.57
CA ARG A 625 -57.21 -15.86 23.79
C ARG A 625 -57.11 -14.91 22.57
N PRO A 626 -57.17 -13.59 22.75
CA PRO A 626 -57.27 -12.62 21.64
C PRO A 626 -56.06 -12.62 20.70
N LEU A 627 -54.84 -12.82 21.22
CA LEU A 627 -53.63 -12.91 20.42
C LEU A 627 -53.60 -14.16 19.52
N VAL A 628 -54.14 -15.28 20.02
CA VAL A 628 -54.21 -16.55 19.27
C VAL A 628 -55.33 -16.48 18.23
N MET A 629 -56.50 -15.95 18.59
CA MET A 629 -57.61 -15.72 17.64
C MET A 629 -57.17 -14.84 16.45
N ARG A 630 -56.37 -13.80 16.70
CA ARG A 630 -55.78 -12.96 15.65
C ARG A 630 -54.83 -13.76 14.74
N ALA A 631 -53.98 -14.61 15.31
CA ALA A 631 -53.06 -15.44 14.53
C ALA A 631 -53.80 -16.52 13.72
N ILE A 632 -54.86 -17.12 14.26
CA ILE A 632 -55.75 -18.05 13.53
C ILE A 632 -56.42 -17.34 12.35
N ALA A 633 -56.95 -16.13 12.56
CA ALA A 633 -57.56 -15.33 11.49
C ALA A 633 -56.54 -14.97 10.40
N GLN A 634 -55.30 -14.65 10.77
CA GLN A 634 -54.21 -14.40 9.82
C GLN A 634 -53.85 -15.65 9.01
N LEU A 635 -53.74 -16.82 9.65
CA LEU A 635 -53.50 -18.10 8.99
C LEU A 635 -54.61 -18.44 7.97
N LEU A 636 -55.88 -18.27 8.38
CA LEU A 636 -57.04 -18.47 7.52
C LEU A 636 -57.09 -17.48 6.34
N SER A 637 -56.63 -16.24 6.55
CA SER A 637 -56.61 -15.22 5.49
C SER A 637 -55.59 -15.50 4.39
N SER A 638 -54.50 -16.21 4.70
CA SER A 638 -53.45 -16.55 3.73
C SER A 638 -53.74 -17.81 2.90
N LEU A 639 -54.94 -18.38 2.99
CA LEU A 639 -55.35 -19.57 2.24
C LEU A 639 -55.72 -19.23 0.77
N PRO A 640 -54.95 -19.67 -0.24
CA PRO A 640 -55.29 -19.44 -1.65
C PRO A 640 -56.50 -20.25 -2.13
N ALA A 641 -56.99 -21.24 -1.37
CA ALA A 641 -58.09 -22.12 -1.75
C ALA A 641 -59.14 -22.31 -0.64
N LEU A 642 -59.77 -21.22 -0.18
CA LEU A 642 -60.85 -21.25 0.81
C LEU A 642 -62.08 -22.10 0.39
N ASN A 643 -62.24 -22.47 -0.89
CA ASN A 643 -63.44 -23.13 -1.40
C ASN A 643 -63.77 -24.48 -0.75
N LYS A 644 -62.79 -25.23 -0.22
CA LYS A 644 -63.02 -26.50 0.49
C LYS A 644 -63.23 -26.35 2.01
N PHE A 645 -62.95 -25.19 2.59
CA PHE A 645 -62.93 -24.93 4.05
C PHE A 645 -63.77 -23.71 4.46
N ARG A 646 -64.52 -23.11 3.52
CA ARG A 646 -65.23 -21.83 3.70
C ARG A 646 -66.26 -21.86 4.82
N SER A 647 -67.03 -22.94 4.94
CA SER A 647 -68.04 -23.08 6.00
C SER A 647 -67.42 -23.17 7.38
N GLU A 648 -66.35 -23.96 7.54
CA GLU A 648 -65.64 -24.15 8.81
C GLU A 648 -64.90 -22.87 9.24
N ALA A 649 -64.18 -22.22 8.33
CA ALA A 649 -63.50 -20.95 8.60
C ALA A 649 -64.48 -19.84 8.98
N VAL A 650 -65.63 -19.76 8.30
CA VAL A 650 -66.70 -18.79 8.62
C VAL A 650 -67.32 -19.10 9.98
N CYS A 651 -67.60 -20.36 10.32
CA CYS A 651 -68.11 -20.73 11.64
C CYS A 651 -67.16 -20.35 12.78
N VAL A 652 -65.84 -20.53 12.59
CA VAL A 652 -64.82 -20.17 13.59
C VAL A 652 -64.72 -18.65 13.75
N LEU A 653 -64.61 -17.91 12.65
CA LEU A 653 -64.54 -16.44 12.68
C LEU A 653 -65.83 -15.81 13.24
N TRP A 654 -66.99 -16.38 12.92
CA TRP A 654 -68.28 -15.96 13.44
C TRP A 654 -68.46 -16.31 14.92
N GLY A 655 -67.95 -17.47 15.36
CA GLY A 655 -67.91 -17.86 16.77
C GLY A 655 -67.03 -16.95 17.62
N TYR A 656 -65.93 -16.41 17.08
CA TYR A 656 -65.11 -15.40 17.75
C TYR A 656 -65.79 -14.03 17.80
N ALA A 657 -66.57 -13.66 16.78
CA ALA A 657 -67.33 -12.41 16.76
C ALA A 657 -68.53 -12.44 17.75
N LEU A 658 -69.09 -13.61 18.03
CA LEU A 658 -70.19 -13.81 18.99
C LEU A 658 -69.74 -13.90 20.45
N ASN A 659 -68.47 -14.21 20.71
CA ASN A 659 -67.89 -14.37 22.06
C ASN A 659 -67.14 -13.11 22.58
N GLN A 660 -67.29 -11.95 21.90
CA GLN A 660 -66.81 -10.65 22.38
C GLN A 660 -67.81 -9.96 23.31
#